data_AF-A0A239R318-F1
#
_entry.id   AF-A0A239R318-F1
#
_cell.length_a   1.000
_cell.length_b   1.000
_cell.length_c   1.000
_cell.angle_alpha   90.00
_cell.angle_beta   90.00
_cell.angle_gamma   90.00
#
_symmetry.space_group_name_H-M   'P 1'
#
loop_
_entity.id
_entity.type
_entity.pdbx_description
1 polymer ?
#
loop_
_entity_poly.entity_id
_entity_poly.type
_entity_poly.pdbx_seq_one_letter_code
_entity_poly.pdbx_strand_id
1 'polypeptide(L)'
;MKKDSIVYTNDNCIGCNKCISVCSAIGACVSSVENGKPRITVDGNRCVACGSCMDVCVHGAREYQDDTERFFEDLQNGKKISLLLAPAFKANYPHKYGSVLGGLKEMGVNRIISVSFGADITTWGYLNYIKENNFLGGISQPCPAVVSYIERYLPELLCKLFPVQSPLMCAATYARKEMGIEDSFAFISPCVAKKMEIEDPHNAGLVQYNVTFSHLIEYVNEHKISGPFTESEIEYGLGSFYPAPGGLAESVRWFLGDDVFIRQIEGERRLYEWMQDNEDRIKFDETPFLLIDALNCENGCLCGTAVEPDKAKTDDALYEALKIRNKSKKRTSGNAWSSTDSPDERLKNYNKQFENLKLEDYLREYTDRSEGCMYQIPDEYEADAIFRSMNKLTEDARHIDCTCCGYHTCFEMATAIHNGFNRRENCIHYEKDMVQKLEVKSSTDLLTGLLNKISFEEEARNFLSERDDYEKCAVFLFDFDNFKQVNDNFGHRAGDEVLKRFGRQLRRSFRDDDIIGRIGGDEFMVIFAGEITEAGLTARCDRINSVLREYRYGGVAGLSCSIGVVVDNDCISTFEDLYELADDALYEAKARGKARFVRWHALPINHPEKDMIIIVSSNEKFKASIRSKYGDEYAYYELNTAETVLNEISLYKQYVKKVFFDFSMPDITEKIIMEYIKSRPMFASISINEKIDE
;
A
#
# COMPACT_ATOMS: atom_id res chain seq x y z
N MET A 1 -6.62 24.92 4.32
CA MET A 1 -5.30 24.30 4.09
C MET A 1 -4.36 25.37 3.57
N LYS A 2 -3.14 25.48 4.09
CA LYS A 2 -2.14 26.43 3.60
C LYS A 2 -1.85 26.10 2.13
N LYS A 3 -2.26 27.00 1.24
CA LYS A 3 -2.08 26.95 -0.21
C LYS A 3 -0.65 27.38 -0.58
N ASP A 4 0.36 26.99 0.19
CA ASP A 4 1.72 27.54 0.07
C ASP A 4 2.54 26.85 -1.04
N SER A 5 2.03 25.79 -1.67
CA SER A 5 2.70 25.04 -2.75
C SER A 5 1.94 25.12 -4.08
N ILE A 6 2.68 25.24 -5.20
CA ILE A 6 2.11 25.25 -6.56
C ILE A 6 1.31 23.98 -6.82
N VAL A 7 1.86 22.81 -6.45
CA VAL A 7 1.16 21.52 -6.49
C VAL A 7 0.78 21.14 -5.05
N TYR A 8 -0.45 20.72 -4.80
CA TYR A 8 -0.95 20.42 -3.47
C TYR A 8 -1.84 19.17 -3.44
N THR A 9 -2.21 18.74 -2.23
CA THR A 9 -3.05 17.55 -1.97
C THR A 9 -4.43 17.95 -1.49
N ASN A 10 -5.49 17.54 -2.18
CA ASN A 10 -6.88 17.67 -1.71
C ASN A 10 -7.33 16.45 -0.88
N ASP A 11 -8.58 16.47 -0.41
CA ASP A 11 -9.14 15.49 0.53
C ASP A 11 -9.41 14.09 -0.06
N ASN A 12 -9.25 13.90 -1.37
CA ASN A 12 -9.38 12.61 -2.02
C ASN A 12 -8.15 11.70 -1.80
N CYS A 13 -7.09 12.20 -1.16
CA CYS A 13 -5.90 11.41 -0.89
C CYS A 13 -6.16 10.31 0.13
N ILE A 14 -5.82 9.07 -0.22
CA ILE A 14 -5.95 7.89 0.65
C ILE A 14 -4.60 7.33 1.13
N GLY A 15 -3.49 8.03 0.89
CA GLY A 15 -2.16 7.61 1.35
C GLY A 15 -1.57 6.38 0.65
N CYS A 16 -1.83 6.17 -0.64
CA CYS A 16 -1.40 4.96 -1.37
C CYS A 16 0.10 4.89 -1.76
N ASN A 17 0.92 5.88 -1.38
CA ASN A 17 2.35 6.00 -1.68
C ASN A 17 2.77 6.08 -3.18
N LYS A 18 1.86 5.90 -4.15
CA LYS A 18 2.20 5.93 -5.59
C LYS A 18 2.83 7.24 -6.08
N CYS A 19 2.49 8.35 -5.45
CA CYS A 19 3.11 9.64 -5.74
C CYS A 19 4.53 9.75 -5.19
N ILE A 20 4.85 9.08 -4.07
CA ILE A 20 6.22 9.00 -3.53
C ILE A 20 7.09 8.21 -4.52
N SER A 21 6.60 7.08 -5.03
CA SER A 21 7.37 6.19 -5.94
C SER A 21 7.80 6.79 -7.27
N VAL A 22 7.21 7.92 -7.68
CA VAL A 22 7.56 8.60 -8.93
C VAL A 22 8.17 9.98 -8.69
N CYS A 23 8.35 10.39 -7.44
CA CYS A 23 8.87 11.71 -7.13
C CYS A 23 10.40 11.67 -7.08
N SER A 24 11.05 12.26 -8.09
CA SER A 24 12.51 12.39 -8.16
C SER A 24 13.09 13.40 -7.15
N ALA A 25 12.22 14.16 -6.48
CA ALA A 25 12.55 15.16 -5.47
C ALA A 25 12.29 14.58 -4.07
N ILE A 26 13.32 13.97 -3.47
CA ILE A 26 13.18 13.32 -2.16
C ILE A 26 12.68 14.28 -1.08
N GLY A 27 11.68 13.83 -0.34
CA GLY A 27 11.00 14.63 0.68
C GLY A 27 9.98 15.64 0.14
N ALA A 28 9.80 15.78 -1.19
CA ALA A 28 8.73 16.62 -1.73
C ALA A 28 7.34 16.00 -1.53
N CYS A 29 7.22 14.66 -1.58
CA CYS A 29 6.01 13.94 -1.18
C CYS A 29 6.20 13.37 0.23
N VAL A 30 5.46 13.88 1.21
CA VAL A 30 5.60 13.52 2.63
C VAL A 30 4.39 12.73 3.10
N SER A 31 4.62 11.56 3.69
CA SER A 31 3.57 10.74 4.30
C SER A 31 3.28 11.19 5.73
N SER A 32 2.01 11.44 6.03
CA SER A 32 1.53 11.87 7.34
C SER A 32 0.18 11.23 7.68
N VAL A 33 -0.32 11.50 8.90
CA VAL A 33 -1.68 11.16 9.31
C VAL A 33 -2.43 12.45 9.58
N GLU A 34 -3.51 12.66 8.85
CA GLU A 34 -4.42 13.79 9.06
C GLU A 34 -5.80 13.25 9.40
N ASN A 35 -6.38 13.69 10.52
CA ASN A 35 -7.70 13.24 11.00
C ASN A 35 -7.84 11.71 11.08
N GLY A 36 -6.75 11.02 11.48
CA GLY A 36 -6.72 9.56 11.61
C GLY A 36 -6.59 8.80 10.28
N LYS A 37 -6.47 9.49 9.13
CA LYS A 37 -6.29 8.86 7.82
C LYS A 37 -4.89 9.10 7.27
N PRO A 38 -4.26 8.10 6.64
CA PRO A 38 -3.02 8.29 5.89
C PRO A 38 -3.21 9.31 4.76
N ARG A 39 -2.27 10.26 4.64
CA ARG A 39 -2.27 11.28 3.58
C ARG A 39 -0.85 11.53 3.11
N ILE A 40 -0.69 11.82 1.82
CA ILE A 40 0.59 12.29 1.27
C ILE A 40 0.49 13.77 0.91
N THR A 41 1.17 14.63 1.66
CA THR A 41 1.25 16.07 1.39
C THR A 41 2.38 16.40 0.43
N VAL A 42 2.34 17.57 -0.19
CA VAL A 42 3.43 18.10 -1.03
C VAL A 42 4.13 19.20 -0.25
N ASP A 43 5.45 19.10 -0.08
CA ASP A 43 6.28 20.19 0.42
C ASP A 43 6.66 21.13 -0.74
N GLY A 44 6.11 22.34 -0.72
CA GLY A 44 6.35 23.37 -1.75
C GLY A 44 7.79 23.86 -1.82
N ASN A 45 8.56 23.75 -0.73
CA ASN A 45 9.98 24.13 -0.71
C ASN A 45 10.88 23.06 -1.31
N ARG A 46 10.35 21.85 -1.56
CA ARG A 46 11.08 20.74 -2.16
C ARG A 46 10.57 20.39 -3.55
N CYS A 47 9.28 20.62 -3.80
CA CYS A 47 8.64 20.32 -5.06
C CYS A 47 9.19 21.17 -6.22
N VAL A 48 9.55 20.52 -7.32
CA VAL A 48 9.96 21.16 -8.58
C VAL A 48 8.80 21.31 -9.58
N ALA A 49 7.58 21.02 -9.14
CA ALA A 49 6.35 21.08 -9.93
C ALA A 49 6.43 20.35 -11.29
N CYS A 50 7.15 19.22 -11.33
CA CYS A 50 7.34 18.38 -12.53
C CYS A 50 6.08 17.64 -12.98
N GLY A 51 5.06 17.54 -12.14
CA GLY A 51 3.78 16.91 -12.47
C GLY A 51 3.71 15.38 -12.33
N SER A 52 4.82 14.66 -12.14
CA SER A 52 4.82 13.18 -12.07
C SER A 52 3.84 12.62 -11.05
N CYS A 53 3.70 13.28 -9.90
CA CYS A 53 2.77 12.86 -8.87
C CYS A 53 1.29 13.03 -9.26
N MET A 54 0.99 13.99 -10.15
CA MET A 54 -0.34 14.24 -10.71
C MET A 54 -0.70 13.14 -11.71
N ASP A 55 0.23 12.79 -12.61
CA ASP A 55 0.03 11.80 -13.67
C ASP A 55 -0.32 10.41 -13.13
N VAL A 56 0.25 10.03 -11.99
CA VAL A 56 0.01 8.71 -11.39
C VAL A 56 -1.23 8.66 -10.47
N CYS A 57 -1.79 9.81 -10.09
CA CYS A 57 -2.83 9.89 -9.07
C CYS A 57 -4.22 9.55 -9.64
N VAL A 58 -4.64 8.30 -9.46
CA VAL A 58 -5.96 7.83 -9.91
C VAL A 58 -7.13 8.29 -9.01
N HIS A 59 -6.83 8.89 -7.86
CA HIS A 59 -7.83 9.36 -6.89
C HIS A 59 -8.27 10.80 -7.15
N GLY A 60 -7.68 11.50 -8.12
CA GLY A 60 -7.89 12.94 -8.30
C GLY A 60 -7.50 13.72 -7.04
N ALA A 61 -6.42 13.30 -6.37
CA ALA A 61 -5.98 13.87 -5.09
C ALA A 61 -4.89 14.93 -5.21
N ARG A 62 -4.32 15.10 -6.42
CA ARG A 62 -3.31 16.10 -6.73
C ARG A 62 -3.94 17.19 -7.58
N GLU A 63 -3.76 18.42 -7.14
CA GLU A 63 -4.20 19.63 -7.83
C GLU A 63 -3.06 20.64 -7.86
N TYR A 64 -3.24 21.72 -8.63
CA TYR A 64 -2.27 22.80 -8.70
C TYR A 64 -2.95 24.17 -8.72
N GLN A 65 -2.18 25.19 -8.40
CA GLN A 65 -2.61 26.58 -8.43
C GLN A 65 -1.90 27.33 -9.53
N ASP A 66 -2.68 28.06 -10.31
CA ASP A 66 -2.20 29.01 -11.30
C ASP A 66 -2.87 30.37 -11.07
N ASP A 67 -2.76 31.29 -12.02
CA ASP A 67 -3.30 32.63 -11.91
C ASP A 67 -4.52 32.86 -12.81
N THR A 68 -5.21 31.80 -13.26
CA THR A 68 -6.33 31.90 -14.20
C THR A 68 -7.48 32.73 -13.65
N GLU A 69 -7.95 32.45 -12.44
CA GLU A 69 -9.03 33.23 -11.79
C GLU A 69 -8.62 34.70 -11.62
N ARG A 70 -7.42 34.94 -11.07
CA ARG A 70 -6.88 36.30 -10.87
C ARG A 70 -6.76 37.06 -12.19
N PHE A 71 -6.34 36.38 -13.26
CA PHE A 71 -6.24 36.97 -14.60
C PHE A 71 -7.61 37.46 -15.08
N PHE A 72 -8.67 36.65 -14.96
CA PHE A 72 -10.00 37.05 -15.38
C PHE A 72 -10.60 38.14 -14.50
N GLU A 73 -10.41 38.08 -13.18
CA GLU A 73 -10.82 39.14 -12.25
C GLU A 73 -10.17 40.49 -12.61
N ASP A 74 -8.84 40.52 -12.81
CA ASP A 74 -8.11 41.74 -13.16
C ASP A 74 -8.51 42.26 -14.55
N LEU A 75 -8.76 41.36 -15.50
CA LEU A 75 -9.22 41.72 -16.84
C LEU A 75 -10.61 42.39 -16.79
N GLN A 76 -11.55 41.82 -16.03
CA GLN A 76 -12.89 42.39 -15.82
C GLN A 76 -12.85 43.74 -15.09
N ASN A 77 -11.87 43.92 -14.19
CA ASN A 77 -11.61 45.18 -13.51
C ASN A 77 -10.92 46.24 -14.40
N GLY A 78 -10.68 45.93 -15.68
CA GLY A 78 -10.14 46.88 -16.66
C GLY A 78 -8.62 47.04 -16.61
N LYS A 79 -7.89 46.13 -15.96
CA LYS A 79 -6.44 46.13 -15.99
C LYS A 79 -5.97 45.87 -17.42
N LYS A 80 -4.99 46.65 -17.89
CA LYS A 80 -4.40 46.44 -19.21
C LYS A 80 -3.48 45.22 -19.19
N ILE A 81 -3.90 44.16 -19.88
CA ILE A 81 -3.17 42.89 -19.95
C ILE A 81 -2.90 42.53 -21.41
N SER A 82 -1.64 42.18 -21.70
CA SER A 82 -1.18 41.62 -22.96
C SER A 82 -0.80 40.15 -22.78
N LEU A 83 -1.14 39.31 -23.76
CA LEU A 83 -0.88 37.87 -23.69
C LEU A 83 0.46 37.51 -24.32
N LEU A 84 1.20 36.66 -23.62
CA LEU A 84 2.30 35.87 -24.14
C LEU A 84 1.74 34.46 -24.37
N LEU A 85 1.74 33.99 -25.62
CA LEU A 85 1.09 32.74 -26.02
C LEU A 85 2.13 31.64 -26.25
N ALA A 86 2.08 30.56 -25.46
CA ALA A 86 2.96 29.41 -25.67
C ALA A 86 2.73 28.77 -27.05
N PRO A 87 3.78 28.31 -27.76
CA PRO A 87 3.61 27.73 -29.10
C PRO A 87 2.75 26.47 -29.12
N ALA A 88 2.75 25.71 -28.01
CA ALA A 88 1.96 24.50 -27.83
C ALA A 88 0.44 24.74 -27.88
N PHE A 89 -0.05 25.97 -27.66
CA PHE A 89 -1.48 26.25 -27.61
C PHE A 89 -2.14 26.00 -28.98
N LYS A 90 -1.52 26.48 -30.06
CA LYS A 90 -2.03 26.28 -31.42
C LYS A 90 -2.03 24.79 -31.80
N ALA A 91 -1.01 24.05 -31.35
CA ALA A 91 -0.89 22.62 -31.60
C ALA A 91 -1.94 21.80 -30.84
N ASN A 92 -2.26 22.17 -29.59
CA ASN A 92 -3.25 21.47 -28.77
C ASN A 92 -4.71 21.81 -29.10
N TYR A 93 -4.97 22.99 -29.65
CA TYR A 93 -6.33 23.48 -29.93
C TYR A 93 -6.50 23.98 -31.38
N PRO A 94 -6.11 23.22 -32.41
CA PRO A 94 -6.00 23.71 -33.80
C PRO A 94 -7.32 24.26 -34.37
N HIS A 95 -8.47 23.79 -33.89
CA HIS A 95 -9.79 24.23 -34.34
C HIS A 95 -10.47 25.28 -33.46
N LYS A 96 -9.91 25.58 -32.28
CA LYS A 96 -10.55 26.45 -31.28
C LYS A 96 -9.70 27.67 -30.90
N TYR A 97 -8.37 27.58 -30.99
CA TYR A 97 -7.46 28.61 -30.47
C TYR A 97 -7.84 30.03 -30.90
N GLY A 98 -8.11 30.26 -32.19
CA GLY A 98 -8.39 31.61 -32.68
C GLY A 98 -9.71 32.19 -32.19
N SER A 99 -10.72 31.35 -31.94
CA SER A 99 -12.00 31.77 -31.34
C SER A 99 -11.84 32.11 -29.85
N VAL A 100 -11.01 31.36 -29.13
CA VAL A 100 -10.64 31.67 -27.73
C VAL A 100 -9.90 33.01 -27.66
N LEU A 101 -8.86 33.18 -28.48
CA LEU A 101 -8.08 34.43 -28.53
C LEU A 101 -8.96 35.64 -28.91
N GLY A 102 -9.91 35.44 -29.83
CA GLY A 102 -10.93 36.44 -30.16
C GLY A 102 -11.79 36.85 -28.98
N GLY A 103 -12.30 35.86 -28.23
CA GLY A 103 -13.10 36.13 -27.03
C GLY A 103 -12.28 36.87 -25.97
N LEU A 104 -11.02 36.50 -25.76
CA LEU A 104 -10.14 37.20 -24.83
C LEU A 104 -9.85 38.65 -25.27
N LYS A 105 -9.72 38.92 -26.57
CA LYS A 105 -9.64 40.30 -27.10
C LYS A 105 -10.90 41.10 -26.80
N GLU A 106 -12.08 40.52 -27.03
CA GLU A 106 -13.36 41.18 -26.72
C GLU A 106 -13.54 41.47 -25.23
N MET A 107 -12.93 40.67 -24.36
CA MET A 107 -12.89 40.88 -22.91
C MET A 107 -11.88 41.95 -22.45
N GLY A 108 -11.05 42.50 -23.35
CA GLY A 108 -10.16 43.61 -23.03
C GLY A 108 -8.66 43.29 -23.08
N VAL A 109 -8.26 42.11 -23.56
CA VAL A 109 -6.83 41.82 -23.82
C VAL A 109 -6.31 42.78 -24.89
N ASN A 110 -5.21 43.47 -24.60
CA ASN A 110 -4.69 44.54 -25.47
C ASN A 110 -3.86 44.00 -26.64
N ARG A 111 -2.89 43.12 -26.39
CA ARG A 111 -2.00 42.53 -27.41
C ARG A 111 -1.86 41.03 -27.24
N ILE A 112 -1.56 40.30 -28.31
CA ILE A 112 -1.28 38.85 -28.29
C ILE A 112 0.04 38.58 -29.01
N ILE A 113 1.03 38.13 -28.26
CA ILE A 113 2.41 37.94 -28.71
C ILE A 113 2.76 36.46 -28.62
N SER A 114 3.27 35.89 -29.72
CA SER A 114 3.69 34.50 -29.75
C SER A 114 5.04 34.32 -29.08
N VAL A 115 5.11 33.41 -28.11
CA VAL A 115 6.37 33.03 -27.45
C VAL A 115 7.29 32.25 -28.39
N SER A 116 6.80 31.78 -29.55
CA SER A 116 7.66 31.22 -30.61
C SER A 116 8.76 32.20 -31.04
N PHE A 117 8.46 33.51 -31.07
CA PHE A 117 9.45 34.53 -31.38
C PHE A 117 10.50 34.68 -30.27
N GLY A 118 10.06 34.56 -29.00
CA GLY A 118 10.98 34.50 -27.86
C GLY A 118 11.88 33.26 -27.91
N ALA A 119 11.38 32.12 -28.39
CA ALA A 119 12.19 30.92 -28.61
C ALA A 119 13.26 31.12 -29.70
N ASP A 120 12.94 31.89 -30.76
CA ASP A 120 13.96 32.31 -31.71
C ASP A 120 15.03 33.17 -31.01
N ILE A 121 14.65 34.18 -30.22
CA ILE A 121 15.64 34.98 -29.47
C ILE A 121 16.47 34.11 -28.51
N THR A 122 15.87 33.14 -27.82
CA THR A 122 16.59 32.20 -26.96
C THR A 122 17.62 31.39 -27.77
N THR A 123 17.25 30.86 -28.94
CA THR A 123 18.20 30.14 -29.80
C THR A 123 19.35 31.04 -30.24
N TRP A 124 19.04 32.26 -30.68
CA TRP A 124 20.04 33.27 -31.05
C TRP A 124 20.98 33.55 -29.88
N GLY A 125 20.44 33.72 -28.68
CA GLY A 125 21.23 33.95 -27.47
C GLY A 125 22.14 32.77 -27.13
N TYR A 126 21.66 31.53 -27.25
CA TYR A 126 22.48 30.34 -27.03
C TYR A 126 23.65 30.28 -28.01
N LEU A 127 23.37 30.44 -29.31
CA LEU A 127 24.40 30.35 -30.35
C LEU A 127 25.48 31.43 -30.20
N ASN A 128 25.09 32.67 -29.85
CA ASN A 128 26.06 33.74 -29.62
C ASN A 128 26.81 33.56 -28.30
N TYR A 129 26.14 33.11 -27.23
CA TYR A 129 26.80 32.83 -25.95
C TYR A 129 27.85 31.71 -26.08
N ILE A 130 27.52 30.62 -26.79
CA ILE A 130 28.46 29.52 -27.10
C ILE A 130 29.66 30.08 -27.85
N LYS A 131 29.42 30.88 -28.89
CA LYS A 131 30.48 31.45 -29.74
C LYS A 131 31.40 32.40 -28.97
N GLU A 132 30.85 33.24 -28.11
CA GLU A 132 31.58 34.27 -27.36
C GLU A 132 32.34 33.69 -26.16
N ASN A 133 31.80 32.66 -25.51
CA ASN A 133 32.32 32.13 -24.24
C ASN A 133 32.88 30.71 -24.33
N ASN A 134 32.83 30.07 -25.50
CA ASN A 134 33.17 28.66 -25.68
C ASN A 134 32.44 27.74 -24.66
N PHE A 135 31.15 28.04 -24.43
CA PHE A 135 30.33 27.33 -23.45
C PHE A 135 29.77 26.03 -24.03
N LEU A 136 30.45 24.92 -23.76
CA LEU A 136 30.10 23.59 -24.26
C LEU A 136 29.43 22.74 -23.17
N GLY A 137 28.73 21.69 -23.57
CA GLY A 137 28.06 20.77 -22.63
C GLY A 137 26.92 21.41 -21.81
N GLY A 138 26.49 22.63 -22.15
CA GLY A 138 25.49 23.37 -21.38
C GLY A 138 24.11 22.69 -21.38
N ILE A 139 23.40 22.78 -20.27
CA ILE A 139 22.05 22.24 -20.06
C ILE A 139 21.04 23.32 -20.44
N SER A 140 20.09 22.99 -21.32
CA SER A 140 19.03 23.91 -21.71
C SER A 140 18.12 24.23 -20.53
N GLN A 141 17.79 25.52 -20.37
CA GLN A 141 16.93 26.02 -19.29
C GLN A 141 15.43 26.27 -19.61
N PRO A 142 14.88 26.13 -20.84
CA PRO A 142 13.49 26.51 -21.09
C PRO A 142 12.46 25.79 -20.22
N CYS A 143 12.80 24.61 -19.67
CA CYS A 143 11.98 23.85 -18.75
C CYS A 143 12.23 24.26 -17.28
N PRO A 144 11.29 24.96 -16.62
CA PRO A 144 11.49 25.44 -15.25
C PRO A 144 11.61 24.32 -14.22
N ALA A 145 10.99 23.16 -14.47
CA ALA A 145 11.13 21.99 -13.60
C ALA A 145 12.56 21.44 -13.62
N VAL A 146 13.27 21.51 -14.76
CA VAL A 146 14.68 21.11 -14.85
C VAL A 146 15.57 22.09 -14.12
N VAL A 147 15.36 23.40 -14.34
CA VAL A 147 16.10 24.47 -13.64
C VAL A 147 15.90 24.36 -12.13
N SER A 148 14.65 24.26 -11.67
CA SER A 148 14.31 24.15 -10.24
C SER A 148 14.88 22.88 -9.61
N TYR A 149 14.99 21.78 -10.38
CA TYR A 149 15.64 20.57 -9.91
C TYR A 149 17.14 20.77 -9.70
N ILE A 150 17.84 21.39 -10.66
CA ILE A 150 19.26 21.71 -10.55
C ILE A 150 19.52 22.65 -9.37
N GLU A 151 18.73 23.72 -9.24
CA GLU A 151 18.85 24.66 -8.11
C GLU A 151 18.66 24.03 -6.74
N ARG A 152 17.85 22.97 -6.63
CA ARG A 152 17.48 22.35 -5.34
C ARG A 152 18.23 21.07 -5.01
N TYR A 153 18.58 20.26 -6.02
CA TYR A 153 19.07 18.90 -5.83
C TYR A 153 20.40 18.61 -6.53
N LEU A 154 20.81 19.42 -7.50
CA LEU A 154 22.09 19.28 -8.21
C LEU A 154 22.79 20.65 -8.38
N PRO A 155 23.06 21.40 -7.28
CA PRO A 155 23.59 22.76 -7.36
C PRO A 155 24.96 22.82 -8.05
N GLU A 156 25.71 21.73 -8.06
CA GLU A 156 26.99 21.58 -8.77
C GLU A 156 26.86 21.76 -10.29
N LEU A 157 25.67 21.55 -10.86
CA LEU A 157 25.37 21.75 -12.29
C LEU A 157 24.85 23.16 -12.61
N LEU A 158 24.72 24.07 -11.63
CA LEU A 158 24.27 25.44 -11.87
C LEU A 158 25.16 26.18 -12.88
N CYS A 159 26.47 25.95 -12.83
CA CYS A 159 27.43 26.53 -13.77
C CYS A 159 27.28 26.01 -15.21
N LYS A 160 26.54 24.91 -15.40
CA LYS A 160 26.29 24.29 -16.71
C LYS A 160 24.92 24.66 -17.28
N LEU A 161 24.03 25.32 -16.53
CA LEU A 161 22.82 25.87 -17.10
C LEU A 161 23.13 27.04 -18.05
N PHE A 162 22.49 27.06 -19.21
CA PHE A 162 22.64 28.15 -20.19
C PHE A 162 22.21 29.50 -19.59
N PRO A 163 23.10 30.50 -19.44
CA PRO A 163 22.78 31.78 -18.79
C PRO A 163 22.01 32.74 -19.71
N VAL A 164 21.13 32.21 -20.56
CA VAL A 164 20.25 32.96 -21.46
C VAL A 164 18.82 32.73 -20.99
N GLN A 165 17.95 33.72 -21.14
CA GLN A 165 16.55 33.70 -20.73
C GLN A 165 15.73 32.67 -21.52
N SER A 166 14.65 32.16 -20.89
CA SER A 166 13.75 31.21 -21.56
C SER A 166 12.94 31.90 -22.67
N PRO A 167 12.28 31.13 -23.56
CA PRO A 167 11.42 31.71 -24.59
C PRO A 167 10.39 32.70 -24.03
N LEU A 168 9.83 32.41 -22.86
CA LEU A 168 8.87 33.28 -22.19
C LEU A 168 9.51 34.63 -21.84
N MET A 169 10.64 34.59 -21.14
CA MET A 169 11.30 35.79 -20.65
C MET A 169 11.93 36.58 -21.81
N CYS A 170 12.45 35.93 -22.85
CA CYS A 170 12.89 36.59 -24.07
C CYS A 170 11.74 37.33 -24.77
N ALA A 171 10.56 36.69 -24.91
CA ALA A 171 9.40 37.34 -25.51
C ALA A 171 8.92 38.53 -24.66
N ALA A 172 8.88 38.38 -23.33
CA ALA A 172 8.47 39.44 -22.41
C ALA A 172 9.45 40.62 -22.42
N THR A 173 10.76 40.35 -22.40
CA THR A 173 11.81 41.37 -22.47
C THR A 173 11.75 42.12 -23.79
N TYR A 174 11.60 41.40 -24.92
CA TYR A 174 11.44 42.03 -26.23
C TYR A 174 10.17 42.90 -26.29
N ALA A 175 9.03 42.39 -25.81
CA ALA A 175 7.79 43.14 -25.74
C ALA A 175 7.91 44.42 -24.90
N ARG A 176 8.64 44.35 -23.79
CA ARG A 176 8.86 45.50 -22.89
C ARG A 176 9.82 46.52 -23.50
N LYS A 177 11.00 46.08 -23.94
CA LYS A 177 12.11 46.97 -24.36
C LYS A 177 11.96 47.43 -25.81
N GLU A 178 11.69 46.50 -26.73
CA GLU A 178 11.73 46.76 -28.17
C GLU A 178 10.37 47.20 -28.72
N MET A 179 9.27 46.64 -28.18
CA MET A 179 7.92 47.01 -28.61
C MET A 179 7.29 48.13 -27.75
N GLY A 180 7.92 48.50 -26.64
CA GLY A 180 7.42 49.55 -25.73
C GLY A 180 6.08 49.22 -25.07
N ILE A 181 5.77 47.94 -24.84
CA ILE A 181 4.50 47.54 -24.23
C ILE A 181 4.57 47.75 -22.72
N GLU A 182 3.67 48.59 -22.21
CA GLU A 182 3.60 48.94 -20.79
C GLU A 182 2.64 48.06 -19.97
N ASP A 183 1.79 47.27 -20.64
CA ASP A 183 0.78 46.41 -20.01
C ASP A 183 1.37 45.37 -19.03
N SER A 184 0.51 44.81 -18.19
CA SER A 184 0.84 43.55 -17.51
C SER A 184 0.86 42.40 -18.51
N PHE A 185 1.75 41.43 -18.33
CA PHE A 185 1.84 40.24 -19.16
C PHE A 185 1.22 39.02 -18.47
N ALA A 186 0.34 38.33 -19.18
CA ALA A 186 -0.17 37.02 -18.81
C ALA A 186 0.37 35.97 -19.79
N PHE A 187 0.99 34.92 -19.26
CA PHE A 187 1.48 33.81 -20.06
C PHE A 187 0.44 32.69 -20.10
N ILE A 188 -0.06 32.39 -21.30
CA ILE A 188 -0.92 31.23 -21.55
C ILE A 188 0.00 30.02 -21.74
N SER A 189 0.02 29.08 -20.78
CA SER A 189 1.08 28.08 -20.64
C SER A 189 0.60 26.62 -20.53
N PRO A 190 1.37 25.65 -21.05
CA PRO A 190 1.09 24.23 -20.85
C PRO A 190 1.67 23.67 -19.54
N CYS A 191 2.21 24.52 -18.64
CA CYS A 191 3.10 24.04 -17.57
C CYS A 191 2.85 24.75 -16.23
N VAL A 192 2.71 23.94 -15.17
CA VAL A 192 2.51 24.46 -13.81
C VAL A 192 3.81 25.05 -13.24
N ALA A 193 4.96 24.46 -13.58
CA ALA A 193 6.28 24.90 -13.13
C ALA A 193 6.67 26.29 -13.63
N LYS A 194 6.00 26.83 -14.66
CA LYS A 194 6.24 28.19 -15.17
C LYS A 194 5.98 29.27 -14.13
N LYS A 195 5.14 29.00 -13.14
CA LYS A 195 4.94 29.90 -12.00
C LYS A 195 6.25 30.14 -11.23
N MET A 196 7.08 29.11 -11.02
CA MET A 196 8.39 29.27 -10.36
C MET A 196 9.34 30.18 -11.15
N GLU A 197 9.31 30.12 -12.48
CA GLU A 197 10.12 31.01 -13.32
C GLU A 197 9.60 32.45 -13.27
N ILE A 198 8.28 32.63 -13.32
CA ILE A 198 7.64 33.95 -13.28
C ILE A 198 7.88 34.65 -11.93
N GLU A 199 7.85 33.88 -10.84
CA GLU A 199 8.06 34.38 -9.47
C GLU A 199 9.54 34.48 -9.08
N ASP A 200 10.46 34.10 -9.99
CA ASP A 200 11.88 34.21 -9.73
C ASP A 200 12.28 35.69 -9.51
N PRO A 201 12.93 36.04 -8.39
CA PRO A 201 13.33 37.41 -8.10
C PRO A 201 14.21 38.04 -9.18
N HIS A 202 15.02 37.26 -9.89
CA HIS A 202 15.89 37.76 -10.97
C HIS A 202 15.08 38.27 -12.18
N ASN A 203 13.82 37.88 -12.33
CA ASN A 203 12.95 38.33 -13.42
C ASN A 203 12.17 39.61 -13.08
N ALA A 204 12.38 40.19 -11.89
CA ALA A 204 11.83 41.48 -11.47
C ALA A 204 10.31 41.63 -11.67
N GLY A 205 9.56 40.51 -11.61
CA GLY A 205 8.11 40.49 -11.82
C GLY A 205 7.69 40.95 -13.22
N LEU A 206 8.49 40.71 -14.25
CA LEU A 206 8.22 41.13 -15.64
C LEU A 206 6.89 40.56 -16.19
N VAL A 207 6.58 39.32 -15.84
CA VAL A 207 5.33 38.62 -16.16
C VAL A 207 4.52 38.48 -14.87
N GLN A 208 3.21 38.66 -14.91
CA GLN A 208 2.37 38.68 -13.71
C GLN A 208 1.43 37.49 -13.59
N TYR A 209 1.14 36.75 -14.66
CA TYR A 209 0.18 35.63 -14.59
C TYR A 209 0.71 34.40 -15.32
N ASN A 210 0.64 33.25 -14.66
CA ASN A 210 0.67 31.95 -15.31
C ASN A 210 -0.77 31.46 -15.47
N VAL A 211 -1.31 31.49 -16.68
CA VAL A 211 -2.67 31.02 -17.00
C VAL A 211 -2.52 29.69 -17.72
N THR A 212 -2.88 28.58 -17.07
CA THR A 212 -2.63 27.26 -17.67
C THR A 212 -3.69 26.89 -18.70
N PHE A 213 -3.32 26.03 -19.65
CA PHE A 213 -4.22 25.59 -20.71
C PHE A 213 -5.49 24.94 -20.15
N SER A 214 -5.36 23.98 -19.22
CA SER A 214 -6.50 23.27 -18.64
C SER A 214 -7.49 24.22 -17.96
N HIS A 215 -7.02 25.07 -17.04
CA HIS A 215 -7.90 26.01 -16.32
C HIS A 215 -8.47 27.08 -17.26
N LEU A 216 -7.70 27.57 -18.24
CA LEU A 216 -8.20 28.51 -19.24
C LEU A 216 -9.36 27.90 -20.04
N ILE A 217 -9.20 26.67 -20.54
CA ILE A 217 -10.22 26.04 -21.38
C ILE A 217 -11.47 25.70 -20.56
N GLU A 218 -11.31 25.27 -19.32
CA GLU A 218 -12.40 25.09 -18.37
C GLU A 218 -13.18 26.40 -18.18
N TYR A 219 -12.51 27.48 -17.79
CA TYR A 219 -13.13 28.80 -17.62
C TYR A 219 -13.83 29.29 -18.89
N VAL A 220 -13.18 29.16 -20.04
CA VAL A 220 -13.73 29.54 -21.36
C VAL A 220 -15.00 28.76 -21.69
N ASN A 221 -15.06 27.47 -21.36
CA ASN A 221 -16.24 26.63 -21.60
C ASN A 221 -17.39 27.01 -20.66
N GLU A 222 -17.10 27.18 -19.36
CA GLU A 222 -18.09 27.54 -18.34
C GLU A 222 -18.73 28.90 -18.62
N HIS A 223 -17.91 29.89 -19.01
CA HIS A 223 -18.35 31.26 -19.27
C HIS A 223 -18.74 31.50 -20.74
N LYS A 224 -18.68 30.47 -21.59
CA LYS A 224 -19.02 30.51 -23.02
C LYS A 224 -18.27 31.62 -23.78
N ILE A 225 -16.98 31.81 -23.47
CA ILE A 225 -16.14 32.82 -24.10
C ILE A 225 -15.79 32.38 -25.52
N SER A 226 -16.10 33.22 -26.49
CA SER A 226 -15.79 33.01 -27.90
C SER A 226 -15.89 34.34 -28.63
N GLY A 227 -15.00 34.56 -29.60
CA GLY A 227 -15.03 35.77 -30.44
C GLY A 227 -14.51 35.49 -31.86
N PRO A 228 -14.33 36.55 -32.67
CA PRO A 228 -13.82 36.44 -34.02
C PRO A 228 -12.39 35.88 -34.04
N PHE A 229 -12.08 35.07 -35.05
CA PHE A 229 -10.77 34.45 -35.17
C PHE A 229 -9.64 35.49 -35.11
N THR A 230 -8.73 35.33 -34.15
CA THR A 230 -7.58 36.21 -33.92
C THR A 230 -6.29 35.39 -33.85
N GLU A 231 -5.21 35.90 -34.44
CA GLU A 231 -3.86 35.33 -34.35
C GLU A 231 -2.90 36.24 -33.58
N SER A 232 -1.70 35.72 -33.28
CA SER A 232 -0.61 36.48 -32.69
C SER A 232 -0.06 37.53 -33.66
N GLU A 233 0.50 38.60 -33.10
CA GLU A 233 0.84 39.82 -33.84
C GLU A 233 2.28 39.83 -34.42
N ILE A 234 3.11 38.83 -34.11
CA ILE A 234 4.53 38.77 -34.52
C ILE A 234 4.80 37.48 -35.31
N GLU A 235 5.51 37.61 -36.43
CA GLU A 235 6.05 36.48 -37.19
C GLU A 235 7.20 35.79 -36.45
N TYR A 236 7.28 34.47 -36.56
CA TYR A 236 8.30 33.65 -35.92
C TYR A 236 8.77 32.54 -36.85
N GLY A 237 9.93 31.95 -36.53
CA GLY A 237 10.55 30.88 -37.29
C GLY A 237 10.37 29.51 -36.67
N LEU A 238 11.49 28.80 -36.48
CA LEU A 238 11.50 27.44 -35.94
C LEU A 238 11.22 27.36 -34.45
N GLY A 239 11.27 28.49 -33.72
CA GLY A 239 10.86 28.58 -32.33
C GLY A 239 9.43 28.07 -32.06
N SER A 240 8.58 27.97 -33.09
CA SER A 240 7.26 27.33 -32.96
C SER A 240 7.31 25.83 -32.63
N PHE A 241 8.42 25.15 -32.92
CA PHE A 241 8.60 23.72 -32.69
C PHE A 241 9.33 23.41 -31.37
N TYR A 242 9.79 24.42 -30.63
CA TYR A 242 10.39 24.27 -29.30
C TYR A 242 9.60 23.37 -28.32
N PRO A 243 8.26 23.39 -28.31
CA PRO A 243 7.52 22.54 -27.38
C PRO A 243 7.67 21.03 -27.61
N ALA A 244 8.08 20.60 -28.81
CA ALA A 244 8.24 19.20 -29.14
C ALA A 244 9.57 18.64 -28.59
N PRO A 245 9.65 17.33 -28.31
CA PRO A 245 10.92 16.66 -28.00
C PRO A 245 11.98 16.97 -29.07
N GLY A 246 13.16 17.44 -28.63
CA GLY A 246 14.25 17.84 -29.52
C GLY A 246 14.01 19.12 -30.33
N GLY A 247 13.00 19.93 -30.00
CA GLY A 247 12.66 21.15 -30.74
C GLY A 247 13.78 22.22 -30.71
N LEU A 248 14.47 22.37 -29.57
CA LEU A 248 15.66 23.21 -29.45
C LEU A 248 16.82 22.59 -30.25
N ALA A 249 17.05 21.28 -30.11
CA ALA A 249 18.08 20.59 -30.88
C ALA A 249 17.90 20.75 -32.40
N GLU A 250 16.67 20.65 -32.92
CA GLU A 250 16.37 20.91 -34.34
C GLU A 250 16.69 22.36 -34.72
N SER A 251 16.35 23.32 -33.86
CA SER A 251 16.63 24.75 -34.11
C SER A 251 18.14 25.03 -34.16
N VAL A 252 18.93 24.38 -33.32
CA VAL A 252 20.40 24.53 -33.31
C VAL A 252 21.03 23.87 -34.54
N ARG A 253 20.63 22.62 -34.87
CA ARG A 253 21.09 21.93 -36.10
C ARG A 253 20.73 22.70 -37.36
N TRP A 254 19.60 23.41 -37.36
CA TRP A 254 19.21 24.25 -38.49
C TRP A 254 20.26 25.33 -38.83
N PHE A 255 20.95 25.87 -37.82
CA PHE A 255 21.94 26.92 -38.00
C PHE A 255 23.39 26.42 -38.02
N LEU A 256 23.69 25.30 -37.37
CA LEU A 256 25.06 24.77 -37.26
C LEU A 256 25.32 23.52 -38.12
N GLY A 257 24.29 22.93 -38.73
CA GLY A 257 24.37 21.66 -39.46
C GLY A 257 24.06 20.44 -38.59
N ASP A 258 23.86 19.28 -39.23
CA ASP A 258 23.42 18.05 -38.55
C ASP A 258 24.56 17.30 -37.82
N ASP A 259 25.83 17.66 -38.08
CA ASP A 259 27.00 17.02 -37.47
C ASP A 259 27.23 17.44 -36.01
N VAL A 260 26.52 18.47 -35.52
CA VAL A 260 26.64 18.90 -34.12
C VAL A 260 26.03 17.87 -33.17
N PHE A 261 26.80 17.50 -32.15
CA PHE A 261 26.36 16.51 -31.19
C PHE A 261 25.57 17.16 -30.05
N ILE A 262 24.26 16.93 -30.05
CA ILE A 262 23.33 17.44 -29.03
C ILE A 262 22.72 16.28 -28.28
N ARG A 263 22.82 16.29 -26.96
CA ARG A 263 22.18 15.29 -26.12
C ARG A 263 20.72 15.67 -25.90
N GLN A 264 19.82 15.02 -26.62
CA GLN A 264 18.38 15.11 -26.36
C GLN A 264 17.99 14.12 -25.26
N ILE A 265 17.27 14.61 -24.24
CA ILE A 265 16.78 13.78 -23.15
C ILE A 265 15.52 14.35 -22.51
N GLU A 266 14.49 13.51 -22.43
CA GLU A 266 13.19 13.84 -21.87
C GLU A 266 12.72 12.85 -20.81
N GLY A 267 11.80 13.30 -19.95
CA GLY A 267 11.03 12.46 -19.02
C GLY A 267 11.33 12.71 -17.54
N GLU A 268 10.29 12.62 -16.70
CA GLU A 268 10.31 13.12 -15.33
C GLU A 268 11.16 12.28 -14.36
N ARG A 269 11.59 11.11 -14.83
CA ARG A 269 12.46 10.20 -14.08
C ARG A 269 13.79 10.04 -14.78
N ARG A 270 13.74 9.60 -16.04
CA ARG A 270 14.92 9.33 -16.87
C ARG A 270 15.89 10.51 -16.94
N LEU A 271 15.38 11.73 -17.09
CA LEU A 271 16.22 12.93 -17.17
C LEU A 271 16.99 13.17 -15.87
N TYR A 272 16.30 13.15 -14.73
CA TYR A 272 16.90 13.45 -13.44
C TYR A 272 17.89 12.36 -13.00
N GLU A 273 17.55 11.09 -13.15
CA GLU A 273 18.47 9.96 -12.90
C GLU A 273 19.72 10.08 -13.77
N TRP A 274 19.56 10.37 -15.08
CA TRP A 274 20.70 10.53 -15.98
C TRP A 274 21.60 11.71 -15.59
N MET A 275 21.03 12.83 -15.13
CA MET A 275 21.82 13.98 -14.67
C MET A 275 22.59 13.65 -13.38
N GLN A 276 21.98 12.94 -12.43
CA GLN A 276 22.66 12.46 -11.22
C GLN A 276 23.82 11.51 -11.57
N ASP A 277 23.56 10.50 -12.41
CA ASP A 277 24.57 9.51 -12.81
C ASP A 277 25.73 10.09 -13.63
N ASN A 278 25.54 11.27 -14.24
CA ASN A 278 26.54 11.91 -15.11
C ASN A 278 26.98 13.27 -14.58
N GLU A 279 26.71 13.60 -13.31
CA GLU A 279 26.99 14.92 -12.71
C GLU A 279 28.44 15.35 -12.94
N ASP A 280 29.40 14.52 -12.52
CA ASP A 280 30.83 14.81 -12.68
C ASP A 280 31.21 14.99 -14.15
N ARG A 281 30.70 14.12 -15.02
CA ARG A 281 31.04 14.16 -16.46
C ARG A 281 30.54 15.44 -17.12
N ILE A 282 29.35 15.90 -16.74
CA ILE A 282 28.77 17.16 -17.23
C ILE A 282 29.56 18.34 -16.67
N LYS A 283 29.83 18.35 -15.36
CA LYS A 283 30.54 19.42 -14.65
C LYS A 283 31.94 19.65 -15.19
N PHE A 284 32.69 18.57 -15.46
CA PHE A 284 34.09 18.63 -15.91
C PHE A 284 34.28 18.59 -17.44
N ASP A 285 33.21 18.83 -18.22
CA ASP A 285 33.28 18.87 -19.70
C ASP A 285 33.80 17.57 -20.34
N GLU A 286 33.57 16.42 -19.70
CA GLU A 286 33.97 15.11 -20.21
C GLU A 286 32.93 14.51 -21.17
N THR A 287 31.92 15.30 -21.54
CA THR A 287 30.91 14.92 -22.52
C THR A 287 31.22 15.53 -23.89
N PRO A 288 30.97 14.80 -24.98
CA PRO A 288 31.23 15.29 -26.34
C PRO A 288 30.15 16.25 -26.87
N PHE A 289 29.23 16.72 -26.01
CA PHE A 289 28.04 17.44 -26.45
C PHE A 289 28.32 18.94 -26.62
N LEU A 290 27.77 19.53 -27.68
CA LEU A 290 27.65 20.98 -27.79
C LEU A 290 26.73 21.51 -26.68
N LEU A 291 25.57 20.86 -26.51
CA LEU A 291 24.61 21.13 -25.44
C LEU A 291 23.73 19.92 -25.15
N ILE A 292 23.02 19.99 -24.03
CA ILE A 292 22.02 19.03 -23.55
C ILE A 292 20.65 19.70 -23.67
N ASP A 293 19.81 19.17 -24.56
CA ASP A 293 18.41 19.56 -24.72
C ASP A 293 17.55 18.74 -23.74
N ALA A 294 17.25 19.34 -22.59
CA ALA A 294 16.60 18.70 -21.44
C ALA A 294 15.16 19.18 -21.26
N LEU A 295 14.21 18.25 -21.28
CA LEU A 295 12.80 18.52 -20.99
C LEU A 295 12.25 17.58 -19.92
N ASN A 296 11.55 18.12 -18.94
CA ASN A 296 10.93 17.31 -17.90
C ASN A 296 9.87 16.35 -18.45
N CYS A 297 8.99 16.80 -19.33
CA CYS A 297 7.89 15.98 -19.83
C CYS A 297 8.33 15.15 -21.04
N GLU A 298 7.94 13.86 -21.09
CA GLU A 298 8.36 12.92 -22.15
C GLU A 298 8.00 13.40 -23.57
N ASN A 299 6.80 13.97 -23.75
CA ASN A 299 6.34 14.53 -25.01
C ASN A 299 6.61 16.04 -25.13
N GLY A 300 7.57 16.55 -24.36
CA GLY A 300 7.89 17.96 -24.27
C GLY A 300 6.72 18.81 -23.72
N CYS A 301 6.74 20.11 -24.00
CA CYS A 301 5.70 21.04 -23.58
C CYS A 301 4.38 20.86 -24.36
N LEU A 302 4.32 20.02 -25.40
CA LEU A 302 3.08 19.71 -26.11
C LEU A 302 2.07 19.00 -25.19
N CYS A 303 2.56 18.12 -24.32
CA CYS A 303 1.76 17.45 -23.29
C CYS A 303 2.27 17.86 -21.91
N GLY A 304 2.48 19.16 -21.71
CA GLY A 304 2.97 19.67 -20.43
C GLY A 304 1.97 19.40 -19.29
N THR A 305 2.46 19.51 -18.06
CA THR A 305 1.74 19.19 -16.82
C THR A 305 0.41 19.92 -16.61
N ALA A 306 0.11 20.96 -17.39
CA ALA A 306 -1.10 21.77 -17.28
C ALA A 306 -1.98 21.70 -18.54
N VAL A 307 -1.79 20.65 -19.34
CA VAL A 307 -2.62 20.27 -20.49
C VAL A 307 -3.59 19.17 -20.03
N GLU A 308 -4.80 19.12 -20.61
CA GLU A 308 -5.77 18.09 -20.26
C GLU A 308 -5.20 16.68 -20.53
N PRO A 309 -5.29 15.72 -19.59
CA PRO A 309 -4.65 14.40 -19.71
C PRO A 309 -5.04 13.62 -20.98
N ASP A 310 -6.24 13.84 -21.52
CA ASP A 310 -6.69 13.17 -22.75
C ASP A 310 -5.87 13.56 -23.99
N LYS A 311 -5.31 14.77 -24.02
CA LYS A 311 -4.46 15.22 -25.14
C LYS A 311 -3.10 14.52 -25.16
N ALA A 312 -2.63 14.07 -24.00
CA ALA A 312 -1.38 13.30 -23.89
C ALA A 312 -1.54 11.85 -24.38
N LYS A 313 -2.77 11.38 -24.65
CA LYS A 313 -3.04 10.01 -25.12
C LYS A 313 -2.84 9.83 -26.62
N THR A 314 -2.71 10.90 -27.40
CA THR A 314 -2.54 10.86 -28.86
C THR A 314 -1.39 11.74 -29.30
N ASP A 315 -0.90 11.52 -30.53
CA ASP A 315 0.15 12.33 -31.15
C ASP A 315 -0.39 13.53 -31.94
N ASP A 316 -1.66 13.88 -31.78
CA ASP A 316 -2.31 14.91 -32.60
C ASP A 316 -1.63 16.29 -32.43
N ALA A 317 -1.26 16.63 -31.19
CA ALA A 317 -0.52 17.86 -30.91
C ALA A 317 0.86 17.85 -31.59
N LEU A 318 1.53 16.69 -31.65
CA LEU A 318 2.80 16.54 -32.37
C LEU A 318 2.61 16.69 -33.89
N TYR A 319 1.57 16.07 -34.47
CA TYR A 319 1.25 16.22 -35.89
C TYR A 319 0.99 17.67 -36.27
N GLU A 320 0.24 18.41 -35.45
CA GLU A 320 0.02 19.84 -35.66
C GLU A 320 1.30 20.66 -35.49
N ALA A 321 2.13 20.36 -34.49
CA ALA A 321 3.43 21.00 -34.30
C ALA A 321 4.34 20.81 -35.53
N LEU A 322 4.38 19.61 -36.11
CA LEU A 322 5.13 19.30 -37.34
C LEU A 322 4.60 20.07 -38.54
N LYS A 323 3.27 20.23 -38.67
CA LYS A 323 2.64 21.06 -39.72
C LYS A 323 3.03 22.53 -39.56
N ILE A 324 2.99 23.06 -38.34
CA ILE A 324 3.38 24.45 -38.04
C ILE A 324 4.85 24.65 -38.37
N ARG A 325 5.73 23.76 -37.91
CA ARG A 325 7.17 23.77 -38.21
C ARG A 325 7.46 23.79 -39.71
N ASN A 326 6.80 22.93 -40.49
CA ASN A 326 7.02 22.87 -41.93
C ASN A 326 6.57 24.16 -42.64
N LYS A 327 5.57 24.87 -42.11
CA LYS A 327 5.15 26.19 -42.63
C LYS A 327 6.15 27.30 -42.29
N SER A 328 6.89 27.19 -41.19
CA SER A 328 7.93 28.15 -40.82
C SER A 328 9.15 28.08 -41.74
N LYS A 329 9.43 26.92 -42.36
CA LYS A 329 10.53 26.75 -43.34
C LYS A 329 10.14 27.37 -44.68
N LYS A 330 10.92 28.36 -45.15
CA LYS A 330 10.67 29.09 -46.40
C LYS A 330 11.53 28.53 -47.53
N ARG A 331 10.96 28.35 -48.72
CA ARG A 331 11.72 27.91 -49.92
C ARG A 331 12.53 29.04 -50.58
N THR A 332 12.33 30.27 -50.12
CA THR A 332 13.03 31.46 -50.61
C THR A 332 14.38 31.61 -49.92
N SER A 333 15.41 31.98 -50.67
CA SER A 333 16.76 32.30 -50.16
C SER A 333 16.80 33.66 -49.45
N GLY A 334 17.86 33.92 -48.68
CA GLY A 334 18.18 35.23 -48.11
C GLY A 334 17.49 35.55 -46.79
N ASN A 335 17.03 34.52 -46.06
CA ASN A 335 16.43 34.66 -44.73
C ASN A 335 16.84 33.51 -43.82
N ALA A 336 16.73 33.71 -42.50
CA ALA A 336 17.12 32.72 -41.49
C ALA A 336 16.40 31.37 -41.61
N TRP A 337 15.22 31.37 -42.24
CA TRP A 337 14.31 30.22 -42.34
C TRP A 337 14.36 29.55 -43.71
N SER A 338 15.34 29.90 -44.55
CA SER A 338 15.48 29.35 -45.89
C SER A 338 15.88 27.87 -45.86
N SER A 339 15.09 27.01 -46.47
CA SER A 339 15.41 25.59 -46.65
C SER A 339 16.42 25.32 -47.77
N THR A 340 16.77 26.34 -48.57
CA THR A 340 17.72 26.22 -49.69
C THR A 340 19.11 26.72 -49.35
N ASP A 341 19.21 27.61 -48.36
CA ASP A 341 20.49 28.22 -47.95
C ASP A 341 21.31 27.23 -47.10
N SER A 342 22.64 27.38 -47.11
CA SER A 342 23.54 26.64 -46.23
C SER A 342 23.34 27.03 -44.75
N PRO A 343 23.75 26.19 -43.77
CA PRO A 343 23.70 26.56 -42.35
C PRO A 343 24.38 27.89 -42.03
N ASP A 344 25.57 28.15 -42.62
CA ASP A 344 26.30 29.40 -42.44
C ASP A 344 25.54 30.64 -42.96
N GLU A 345 24.90 30.53 -44.12
CA GLU A 345 24.07 31.60 -44.67
C GLU A 345 22.83 31.86 -43.81
N ARG A 346 22.18 30.78 -43.32
CA ARG A 346 21.05 30.88 -42.38
C ARG A 346 21.47 31.59 -41.10
N LEU A 347 22.59 31.19 -40.49
CA LEU A 347 23.11 31.79 -39.26
C LEU A 347 23.48 33.27 -39.45
N LYS A 348 24.09 33.62 -40.58
CA LYS A 348 24.38 35.02 -40.92
C LYS A 348 23.10 35.85 -41.02
N ASN A 349 22.09 35.35 -41.72
CA ASN A 349 20.79 36.03 -41.85
C ASN A 349 20.05 36.11 -40.51
N TYR A 350 20.24 35.11 -39.65
CA TYR A 350 19.66 35.07 -38.32
C TYR A 350 20.26 36.12 -37.37
N ASN A 351 21.58 36.25 -37.35
CA ASN A 351 22.25 37.31 -36.60
C ASN A 351 21.88 38.70 -37.13
N LYS A 352 21.69 38.84 -38.45
CA LYS A 352 21.19 40.09 -39.04
C LYS A 352 19.76 40.42 -38.58
N GLN A 353 18.88 39.42 -38.47
CA GLN A 353 17.51 39.63 -37.99
C GLN A 353 17.46 40.23 -36.58
N PHE A 354 18.43 39.89 -35.73
CA PHE A 354 18.52 40.34 -34.34
C PHE A 354 19.68 41.31 -34.09
N GLU A 355 20.18 41.99 -35.12
CA GLU A 355 21.39 42.84 -35.01
C GLU A 355 21.25 44.02 -34.03
N ASN A 356 20.01 44.43 -33.75
CA ASN A 356 19.71 45.51 -32.80
C ASN A 356 19.52 45.03 -31.36
N LEU A 357 19.47 43.71 -31.14
CA LEU A 357 19.34 43.14 -29.80
C LEU A 357 20.70 43.09 -29.12
N LYS A 358 20.69 43.36 -27.81
CA LYS A 358 21.87 43.22 -26.95
C LYS A 358 21.76 41.93 -26.17
N LEU A 359 22.74 41.05 -26.30
CA LEU A 359 22.70 39.73 -25.67
C LEU A 359 22.53 39.83 -24.14
N GLU A 360 23.15 40.86 -23.52
CA GLU A 360 23.13 41.12 -22.08
C GLU A 360 21.71 41.33 -21.53
N ASP A 361 20.79 41.87 -22.36
CA ASP A 361 19.40 42.08 -21.97
C ASP A 361 18.62 40.77 -21.84
N TYR A 362 19.15 39.68 -22.39
CA TYR A 362 18.57 38.34 -22.44
C TYR A 362 19.37 37.33 -21.64
N LEU A 363 20.34 37.75 -20.83
CA LEU A 363 21.03 36.85 -19.91
C LEU A 363 20.23 36.64 -18.63
N ARG A 364 20.51 35.54 -17.93
CA ARG A 364 19.90 35.22 -16.63
C ARG A 364 20.92 34.66 -15.65
N GLU A 365 20.58 34.82 -14.38
CA GLU A 365 21.27 34.21 -13.26
C GLU A 365 20.39 33.10 -12.66
N TYR A 366 21.01 32.29 -11.80
CA TYR A 366 20.37 31.18 -11.10
C TYR A 366 20.66 31.28 -9.61
N THR A 367 19.74 30.78 -8.79
CA THR A 367 19.89 30.79 -7.34
C THR A 367 20.12 29.36 -6.84
N ASP A 368 21.18 29.14 -6.08
CA ASP A 368 21.32 27.90 -5.31
C ASP A 368 20.24 27.86 -4.22
N ARG A 369 19.36 26.86 -4.30
CA ARG A 369 18.23 26.62 -3.40
C ARG A 369 18.38 25.28 -2.66
N SER A 370 19.57 24.67 -2.71
CA SER A 370 19.83 23.33 -2.18
C SER A 370 19.78 23.26 -0.66
N GLU A 371 20.13 24.34 0.05
CA GLU A 371 20.10 24.42 1.51
C GLU A 371 18.72 24.03 2.08
N GLY A 372 17.62 24.50 1.46
CA GLY A 372 16.26 24.17 1.88
C GLY A 372 15.82 22.73 1.56
N CYS A 373 16.58 22.01 0.74
CA CYS A 373 16.29 20.66 0.27
C CYS A 373 17.23 19.59 0.84
N MET A 374 18.25 20.00 1.62
CA MET A 374 19.14 19.07 2.31
C MET A 374 18.36 18.09 3.19
N TYR A 375 18.86 16.86 3.24
CA TYR A 375 18.37 15.79 4.10
C TYR A 375 19.55 14.95 4.56
N GLN A 376 19.38 14.23 5.67
CA GLN A 376 20.45 13.45 6.29
C GLN A 376 20.36 12.00 5.86
N ILE A 377 21.46 11.44 5.39
CA ILE A 377 21.59 10.00 5.23
C ILE A 377 21.93 9.44 6.62
N PRO A 378 21.09 8.54 7.19
CA PRO A 378 21.34 8.00 8.52
C PRO A 378 22.64 7.21 8.54
N ASP A 379 23.40 7.32 9.62
CA ASP A 379 24.57 6.47 9.83
C ASP A 379 24.17 5.01 10.11
N GLU A 380 25.15 4.11 10.23
CA GLU A 380 24.87 2.67 10.46
C GLU A 380 24.05 2.41 11.73
N TYR A 381 24.25 3.19 12.79
CA TYR A 381 23.55 3.02 14.06
C TYR A 381 22.11 3.54 13.97
N GLU A 382 21.92 4.71 13.36
CA GLU A 382 20.61 5.30 13.10
C GLU A 382 19.77 4.39 12.17
N ALA A 383 20.39 3.90 11.09
CA ALA A 383 19.74 2.97 10.17
C ALA A 383 19.37 1.64 10.88
N ASP A 384 20.25 1.08 11.71
CA ASP A 384 19.97 -0.14 12.50
C ASP A 384 18.77 0.06 13.44
N ALA A 385 18.71 1.19 14.14
CA ALA A 385 17.60 1.54 15.00
C ALA A 385 16.27 1.63 14.23
N ILE A 386 16.28 2.26 13.05
CA ILE A 386 15.10 2.37 12.19
C ILE A 386 14.68 0.99 11.65
N PHE A 387 15.61 0.16 11.19
CA PHE A 387 15.31 -1.20 10.73
C PHE A 387 14.72 -2.07 11.84
N ARG A 388 15.26 -2.00 13.07
CA ARG A 388 14.68 -2.68 14.23
C ARG A 388 13.26 -2.20 14.51
N SER A 389 13.00 -0.90 14.40
CA SER A 389 11.65 -0.34 14.57
C SER A 389 10.66 -0.85 13.52
N MET A 390 11.15 -1.28 12.35
CA MET A 390 10.39 -1.92 11.28
C MET A 390 10.37 -3.47 11.38
N ASN A 391 10.91 -4.06 12.44
CA ASN A 391 11.11 -5.52 12.61
C ASN A 391 12.03 -6.19 11.57
N LYS A 392 12.88 -5.44 10.88
CA LYS A 392 13.88 -5.96 9.92
C LYS A 392 15.18 -6.33 10.64
N LEU A 393 15.16 -7.48 11.31
CA LEU A 393 16.26 -7.92 12.20
C LEU A 393 17.40 -8.66 11.48
N THR A 394 17.18 -9.13 10.26
CA THR A 394 18.16 -9.85 9.45
C THR A 394 18.59 -9.03 8.24
N GLU A 395 19.73 -9.39 7.65
CA GLU A 395 20.23 -8.73 6.42
C GLU A 395 19.23 -8.90 5.26
N ASP A 396 18.74 -10.13 5.02
CA ASP A 396 17.73 -10.38 3.99
C ASP A 396 16.47 -9.52 4.18
N ALA A 397 16.02 -9.33 5.42
CA ALA A 397 14.88 -8.48 5.71
C ALA A 397 15.15 -6.99 5.40
N ARG A 398 16.41 -6.55 5.49
CA ARG A 398 16.85 -5.18 5.17
C ARG A 398 17.04 -4.93 3.68
N HIS A 399 16.98 -5.94 2.83
CA HIS A 399 17.14 -5.83 1.36
C HIS A 399 15.97 -6.45 0.58
N ILE A 400 14.76 -6.44 1.16
CA ILE A 400 13.55 -6.95 0.48
C ILE A 400 13.18 -6.08 -0.73
N ASP A 401 13.37 -4.77 -0.62
CA ASP A 401 13.26 -3.78 -1.70
C ASP A 401 11.99 -3.89 -2.57
N CYS A 402 10.86 -4.21 -1.94
CA CYS A 402 9.59 -4.46 -2.64
C CYS A 402 8.91 -3.19 -3.19
N THR A 403 9.43 -2.00 -2.91
CA THR A 403 8.94 -0.68 -3.35
C THR A 403 7.55 -0.20 -2.87
N CYS A 404 6.79 -1.02 -2.13
CA CYS A 404 5.42 -0.66 -1.70
C CYS A 404 5.30 0.61 -0.85
N CYS A 405 6.38 1.00 -0.15
CA CYS A 405 6.42 2.22 0.65
C CYS A 405 6.68 3.49 -0.17
N GLY A 406 6.97 3.35 -1.47
CA GLY A 406 7.30 4.45 -2.37
C GLY A 406 8.80 4.67 -2.62
N TYR A 407 9.69 3.89 -2.02
CA TYR A 407 11.15 4.01 -2.18
C TYR A 407 11.74 2.76 -2.82
N HIS A 408 12.85 2.89 -3.56
CA HIS A 408 13.44 1.79 -4.33
C HIS A 408 14.11 0.76 -3.44
N THR A 409 14.77 1.22 -2.39
CA THR A 409 15.44 0.34 -1.42
C THR A 409 14.87 0.53 -0.02
N CYS A 410 15.01 -0.49 0.81
CA CYS A 410 14.67 -0.41 2.23
C CYS A 410 15.57 0.60 2.97
N PHE A 411 16.78 0.85 2.46
CA PHE A 411 17.67 1.90 2.97
C PHE A 411 17.17 3.31 2.64
N GLU A 412 16.65 3.54 1.42
CA GLU A 412 15.98 4.79 1.07
C GLU A 412 14.73 5.02 1.93
N MET A 413 13.95 3.97 2.19
CA MET A 413 12.83 4.04 3.12
C MET A 413 13.28 4.41 4.54
N ALA A 414 14.37 3.81 5.04
CA ALA A 414 14.94 4.15 6.34
C ALA A 414 15.41 5.61 6.37
N THR A 415 16.08 6.07 5.31
CA THR A 415 16.47 7.48 5.11
C THR A 415 15.25 8.40 5.12
N ALA A 416 14.17 8.02 4.47
CA ALA A 416 12.93 8.79 4.46
C ALA A 416 12.26 8.86 5.84
N ILE A 417 12.28 7.77 6.61
CA ILE A 417 11.80 7.76 8.01
C ILE A 417 12.67 8.66 8.88
N HIS A 418 13.99 8.59 8.75
CA HIS A 418 14.95 9.41 9.48
C HIS A 418 14.65 10.90 9.35
N ASN A 419 14.32 11.34 8.14
CA ASN A 419 14.01 12.73 7.83
C ASN A 419 12.52 13.10 8.00
N GLY A 420 11.67 12.17 8.47
CA GLY A 420 10.24 12.41 8.65
C GLY A 420 9.44 12.53 7.35
N PHE A 421 10.00 12.11 6.21
CA PHE A 421 9.31 12.09 4.92
C PHE A 421 8.37 10.88 4.80
N ASN A 422 8.68 9.80 5.51
CA ASN A 422 7.87 8.60 5.53
C ASN A 422 7.76 8.01 6.94
N ARG A 423 6.98 6.94 7.07
CA ARG A 423 6.65 6.30 8.34
C ARG A 423 6.73 4.79 8.25
N ARG A 424 7.13 4.13 9.33
CA ARG A 424 7.27 2.66 9.36
C ARG A 424 5.98 1.91 8.99
N GLU A 425 4.81 2.49 9.30
CA GLU A 425 3.51 1.90 8.99
C GLU A 425 3.24 1.82 7.48
N ASN A 426 4.01 2.53 6.65
CA ASN A 426 3.97 2.39 5.19
C ASN A 426 4.77 1.19 4.67
N CYS A 427 5.51 0.48 5.52
CA CYS A 427 6.19 -0.75 5.15
C CYS A 427 5.21 -1.93 5.23
N ILE A 428 4.86 -2.51 4.08
CA ILE A 428 3.94 -3.65 4.02
C ILE A 428 4.42 -4.87 4.82
N HIS A 429 5.73 -5.09 4.93
CA HIS A 429 6.30 -6.18 5.73
C HIS A 429 6.16 -5.92 7.22
N TYR A 430 6.32 -4.67 7.66
CA TYR A 430 6.07 -4.29 9.05
C TYR A 430 4.60 -4.53 9.42
N GLU A 431 3.65 -4.10 8.58
CA GLU A 431 2.21 -4.32 8.82
C GLU A 431 1.85 -5.81 8.84
N LYS A 432 2.40 -6.61 7.92
CA LYS A 432 2.22 -8.08 7.93
C LYS A 432 2.74 -8.72 9.22
N ASP A 433 3.93 -8.35 9.67
CA ASP A 433 4.51 -8.84 10.92
C ASP A 433 3.64 -8.44 12.13
N MET A 434 3.03 -7.25 12.10
CA MET A 434 2.12 -6.81 13.16
C MET A 434 0.84 -7.63 13.18
N VAL A 435 0.22 -7.87 12.03
CA VAL A 435 -0.99 -8.71 11.91
C VAL A 435 -0.68 -10.13 12.42
N GLN A 436 0.40 -10.75 11.97
CA GLN A 436 0.77 -12.10 12.41
C GLN A 436 1.03 -12.17 13.93
N LYS A 437 1.68 -11.16 14.52
CA LYS A 437 1.87 -11.08 15.99
C LYS A 437 0.55 -10.93 16.74
N LEU A 438 -0.43 -10.22 16.16
CA LEU A 438 -1.76 -10.06 16.75
C LEU A 438 -2.56 -11.37 16.65
N GLU A 439 -2.49 -12.07 15.52
CA GLU A 439 -3.13 -13.38 15.34
C GLU A 439 -2.64 -14.37 16.39
N VAL A 440 -1.33 -14.51 16.56
CA VAL A 440 -0.75 -15.42 17.57
C VAL A 440 -1.20 -15.05 18.99
N LYS A 441 -1.27 -13.75 19.33
CA LYS A 441 -1.77 -13.31 20.64
C LYS A 441 -3.26 -13.55 20.82
N SER A 442 -4.04 -13.49 19.74
CA SER A 442 -5.47 -13.71 19.76
C SER A 442 -5.84 -15.18 19.77
N SER A 443 -4.98 -16.08 19.26
CA SER A 443 -5.27 -17.50 19.14
C SER A 443 -4.72 -18.37 20.28
N THR A 444 -3.86 -17.81 21.14
CA THR A 444 -3.22 -18.55 22.23
C THR A 444 -3.71 -18.13 23.61
N ASP A 445 -3.69 -19.06 24.57
CA ASP A 445 -3.85 -18.78 25.99
C ASP A 445 -2.59 -18.12 26.53
N LEU A 446 -2.71 -16.87 26.99
CA LEU A 446 -1.57 -16.05 27.43
C LEU A 446 -0.76 -16.67 28.58
N LEU A 447 -1.36 -17.57 29.36
CA LEU A 447 -0.68 -18.23 30.46
C LEU A 447 0.20 -19.38 29.95
N THR A 448 -0.35 -20.25 29.11
CA THR A 448 0.29 -21.53 28.75
C THR A 448 0.96 -21.55 27.38
N GLY A 449 0.61 -20.61 26.49
CA GLY A 449 1.08 -20.54 25.10
C GLY A 449 0.47 -21.60 24.17
N LEU A 450 -0.47 -22.40 24.67
CA LEU A 450 -1.29 -23.32 23.86
C LEU A 450 -2.43 -22.56 23.18
N LEU A 451 -3.19 -23.21 22.30
CA LEU A 451 -4.42 -22.59 21.76
C LEU A 451 -5.35 -22.21 22.91
N ASN A 452 -5.98 -21.04 22.81
CA ASN A 452 -7.09 -20.71 23.71
C ASN A 452 -8.34 -21.49 23.32
N LYS A 453 -9.37 -21.45 24.17
CA LYS A 453 -10.64 -22.15 23.93
C LYS A 453 -11.19 -21.90 22.53
N ILE A 454 -11.34 -20.63 22.13
CA ILE A 454 -11.99 -20.26 20.86
C ILE A 454 -11.23 -20.87 19.68
N SER A 455 -9.90 -20.67 19.63
CA SER A 455 -9.09 -21.19 18.53
C SER A 455 -8.96 -22.71 18.55
N PHE A 456 -8.95 -23.34 19.72
CA PHE A 456 -9.00 -24.81 19.79
C PHE A 456 -10.28 -25.37 19.16
N GLU A 457 -11.43 -24.78 19.47
CA GLU A 457 -12.72 -25.21 18.90
C GLU A 457 -12.77 -25.02 17.38
N GLU A 458 -12.21 -23.90 16.87
CA GLU A 458 -12.14 -23.63 15.43
C GLU A 458 -11.26 -24.64 14.70
N GLU A 459 -10.03 -24.87 15.18
CA GLU A 459 -9.12 -25.87 14.63
C GLU A 459 -9.71 -27.29 14.68
N ALA A 460 -10.40 -27.63 15.78
CA ALA A 460 -11.07 -28.91 15.91
C ALA A 460 -12.20 -29.08 14.88
N ARG A 461 -13.02 -28.04 14.66
CA ARG A 461 -14.07 -28.08 13.63
C ARG A 461 -13.49 -28.21 12.22
N ASN A 462 -12.42 -27.47 11.91
CA ASN A 462 -11.73 -27.56 10.63
C ASN A 462 -11.19 -28.98 10.41
N PHE A 463 -10.48 -29.53 11.39
CA PHE A 463 -9.98 -30.90 11.36
C PHE A 463 -11.10 -31.92 11.10
N LEU A 464 -12.23 -31.83 11.81
CA LEU A 464 -13.36 -32.73 11.62
C LEU A 464 -14.02 -32.59 10.23
N SER A 465 -13.94 -31.41 9.61
CA SER A 465 -14.50 -31.15 8.27
C SER A 465 -13.58 -31.55 7.12
N GLU A 466 -12.26 -31.52 7.35
CA GLU A 466 -11.24 -31.76 6.34
C GLU A 466 -10.65 -33.18 6.39
N ARG A 467 -10.87 -33.92 7.48
CA ARG A 467 -10.37 -35.30 7.61
C ARG A 467 -10.98 -36.21 6.53
N ASP A 468 -10.16 -37.12 6.01
CA ASP A 468 -10.63 -38.12 5.06
C ASP A 468 -11.54 -39.15 5.75
N ASP A 469 -12.48 -39.72 4.99
CA ASP A 469 -13.20 -40.92 5.42
C ASP A 469 -12.18 -41.95 5.93
N TYR A 470 -12.44 -42.59 7.07
CA TYR A 470 -11.54 -43.56 7.73
C TYR A 470 -10.31 -43.00 8.48
N GLU A 471 -10.08 -41.68 8.51
CA GLU A 471 -9.01 -41.10 9.33
C GLU A 471 -9.37 -41.15 10.82
N LYS A 472 -8.58 -41.91 11.60
CA LYS A 472 -8.81 -42.09 13.04
C LYS A 472 -8.20 -40.93 13.83
N CYS A 473 -8.95 -40.43 14.81
CA CYS A 473 -8.44 -39.45 15.76
C CYS A 473 -8.66 -39.90 17.22
N ALA A 474 -7.78 -39.42 18.10
CA ALA A 474 -7.90 -39.62 19.53
C ALA A 474 -7.95 -38.26 20.22
N VAL A 475 -8.95 -38.10 21.06
CA VAL A 475 -9.21 -36.87 21.82
C VAL A 475 -8.94 -37.11 23.28
N PHE A 476 -8.23 -36.18 23.90
CA PHE A 476 -7.91 -36.20 25.32
C PHE A 476 -8.46 -34.95 25.94
N LEU A 477 -9.27 -35.12 26.98
CA LEU A 477 -9.73 -34.06 27.83
C LEU A 477 -9.10 -34.24 29.21
N PHE A 478 -8.27 -33.29 29.62
CA PHE A 478 -7.54 -33.30 30.87
C PHE A 478 -8.16 -32.31 31.85
N ASP A 479 -8.32 -32.71 33.10
CA ASP A 479 -8.72 -31.82 34.19
C ASP A 479 -7.90 -32.13 35.44
N PHE A 480 -7.35 -31.09 36.07
CA PHE A 480 -6.53 -31.25 37.27
C PHE A 480 -7.36 -31.68 38.48
N ASP A 481 -6.90 -32.72 39.16
CA ASP A 481 -7.54 -33.18 40.37
C ASP A 481 -7.28 -32.22 41.53
N ASN A 482 -8.36 -31.69 42.11
CA ASN A 482 -8.32 -30.83 43.29
C ASN A 482 -7.49 -29.54 43.08
N PHE A 483 -7.41 -29.01 41.86
CA PHE A 483 -6.58 -27.84 41.54
C PHE A 483 -6.90 -26.60 42.40
N LYS A 484 -8.17 -26.43 42.77
CA LYS A 484 -8.58 -25.37 43.71
C LYS A 484 -7.79 -25.41 45.03
N GLN A 485 -7.48 -26.60 45.57
CA GLN A 485 -6.69 -26.74 46.79
C GLN A 485 -5.23 -26.26 46.58
N VAL A 486 -4.70 -26.37 45.37
CA VAL A 486 -3.37 -25.82 45.05
C VAL A 486 -3.41 -24.30 45.14
N ASN A 487 -4.42 -23.68 44.55
CA ASN A 487 -4.60 -22.22 44.61
C ASN A 487 -4.86 -21.74 46.03
N ASP A 488 -5.72 -22.43 46.79
CA ASP A 488 -6.11 -22.03 48.15
C ASP A 488 -4.93 -22.15 49.13
N ASN A 489 -4.06 -23.17 48.98
CA ASN A 489 -2.95 -23.42 49.92
C ASN A 489 -1.64 -22.73 49.52
N PHE A 490 -1.38 -22.52 48.23
CA PHE A 490 -0.08 -22.04 47.72
C PHE A 490 -0.20 -20.74 46.89
N GLY A 491 -1.42 -20.23 46.70
CA GLY A 491 -1.72 -19.01 45.97
C GLY A 491 -1.78 -19.21 44.45
N HIS A 492 -2.51 -18.31 43.78
CA HIS A 492 -2.71 -18.35 42.33
C HIS A 492 -1.40 -18.33 41.52
N ARG A 493 -0.35 -17.65 42.00
CA ARG A 493 0.96 -17.65 41.32
C ARG A 493 1.58 -19.06 41.23
N ALA A 494 1.38 -19.90 42.24
CA ALA A 494 1.85 -21.28 42.21
C ALA A 494 1.00 -22.13 41.26
N GLY A 495 -0.33 -21.92 41.26
CA GLY A 495 -1.23 -22.55 40.28
C GLY A 495 -0.88 -22.19 38.83
N ASP A 496 -0.58 -20.92 38.56
CA ASP A 496 -0.18 -20.44 37.24
C ASP A 496 1.10 -21.14 36.73
N GLU A 497 2.09 -21.36 37.59
CA GLU A 497 3.32 -22.08 37.24
C GLU A 497 3.10 -23.58 37.02
N VAL A 498 2.12 -24.17 37.71
CA VAL A 498 1.67 -25.55 37.45
C VAL A 498 1.08 -25.64 36.03
N LEU A 499 0.14 -24.74 35.70
CA LEU A 499 -0.53 -24.73 34.39
C LEU A 499 0.45 -24.47 33.24
N LYS A 500 1.36 -23.51 33.37
CA LYS A 500 2.45 -23.24 32.40
C LYS A 500 3.29 -24.48 32.10
N ARG A 501 3.69 -25.20 33.15
CA ARG A 501 4.53 -26.38 32.99
C ARG A 501 3.75 -27.55 32.41
N PHE A 502 2.48 -27.69 32.76
CA PHE A 502 1.61 -28.68 32.16
C PHE A 502 1.40 -28.42 30.67
N GLY A 503 1.14 -27.18 30.27
CA GLY A 503 1.05 -26.81 28.85
C GLY A 503 2.33 -27.17 28.08
N ARG A 504 3.51 -26.86 28.63
CA ARG A 504 4.80 -27.28 28.05
C ARG A 504 4.96 -28.80 27.99
N GLN A 505 4.46 -29.52 28.99
CA GLN A 505 4.53 -30.98 29.03
C GLN A 505 3.62 -31.61 27.97
N LEU A 506 2.42 -31.06 27.76
CA LEU A 506 1.53 -31.46 26.69
C LEU A 506 2.21 -31.21 25.34
N ARG A 507 2.73 -30.01 25.07
CA ARG A 507 3.41 -29.72 23.80
C ARG A 507 4.61 -30.63 23.50
N ARG A 508 5.30 -31.14 24.53
CA ARG A 508 6.39 -32.13 24.38
C ARG A 508 5.91 -33.57 24.21
N SER A 509 4.67 -33.86 24.60
CA SER A 509 4.10 -35.21 24.59
C SER A 509 3.35 -35.54 23.29
N PHE A 510 3.10 -34.53 22.47
CA PHE A 510 2.32 -34.53 21.24
C PHE A 510 3.15 -33.88 20.11
N ARG A 511 2.77 -34.11 18.85
CA ARG A 511 3.46 -33.59 17.65
C ARG A 511 3.11 -32.11 17.42
N ASP A 512 3.85 -31.46 16.53
CA ASP A 512 3.60 -30.06 16.23
C ASP A 512 2.26 -29.82 15.51
N ASP A 513 1.83 -30.78 14.71
CA ASP A 513 0.55 -30.78 13.98
C ASP A 513 -0.63 -31.27 14.83
N ASP A 514 -0.39 -31.72 16.07
CA ASP A 514 -1.49 -32.08 16.99
C ASP A 514 -2.14 -30.79 17.53
N ILE A 515 -3.47 -30.78 17.60
CA ILE A 515 -4.25 -29.64 18.11
C ILE A 515 -4.24 -29.70 19.63
N ILE A 516 -3.65 -28.70 20.29
CA ILE A 516 -3.47 -28.68 21.75
C ILE A 516 -3.93 -27.32 22.29
N GLY A 517 -4.88 -27.33 23.22
CA GLY A 517 -5.45 -26.10 23.76
C GLY A 517 -5.73 -26.17 25.26
N ARG A 518 -5.82 -24.99 25.87
CA ARG A 518 -6.40 -24.79 27.19
C ARG A 518 -7.80 -24.24 27.01
N ILE A 519 -8.78 -25.06 27.35
CA ILE A 519 -10.21 -24.82 27.08
C ILE A 519 -10.96 -24.32 28.31
N GLY A 520 -10.35 -24.42 29.50
CA GLY A 520 -10.94 -24.01 30.77
C GLY A 520 -9.89 -23.51 31.78
N GLY A 521 -10.31 -23.30 33.02
CA GLY A 521 -9.44 -22.81 34.10
C GLY A 521 -8.27 -23.76 34.36
N ASP A 522 -8.55 -25.04 34.50
CA ASP A 522 -7.61 -26.13 34.75
C ASP A 522 -7.82 -27.31 33.78
N GLU A 523 -8.53 -27.03 32.69
CA GLU A 523 -8.87 -28.00 31.65
C GLU A 523 -8.05 -27.78 30.37
N PHE A 524 -7.53 -28.88 29.85
CA PHE A 524 -6.77 -28.90 28.61
C PHE A 524 -7.34 -29.96 27.69
N MET A 525 -7.21 -29.74 26.38
CA MET A 525 -7.71 -30.68 25.39
C MET A 525 -6.67 -30.89 24.30
N VAL A 526 -6.61 -32.12 23.80
CA VAL A 526 -5.74 -32.50 22.69
C VAL A 526 -6.51 -33.34 21.69
N ILE A 527 -6.38 -33.02 20.41
CA ILE A 527 -6.81 -33.87 19.30
C ILE A 527 -5.56 -34.25 18.52
N PHE A 528 -5.33 -35.55 18.35
CA PHE A 528 -4.28 -36.03 17.46
C PHE A 528 -4.81 -37.11 16.51
N ALA A 529 -4.37 -37.05 15.26
CA ALA A 529 -4.75 -37.96 14.19
C ALA A 529 -3.62 -38.95 13.86
N GLY A 530 -3.97 -40.13 13.33
CA GLY A 530 -3.01 -41.10 12.81
C GLY A 530 -3.09 -42.49 13.47
N GLU A 531 -1.94 -43.16 13.62
CA GLU A 531 -1.89 -44.53 14.16
C GLU A 531 -2.22 -44.56 15.65
N ILE A 532 -3.45 -44.96 15.96
CA ILE A 532 -3.97 -45.05 17.32
C ILE A 532 -3.98 -46.52 17.77
N THR A 533 -3.11 -46.83 18.72
CA THR A 533 -3.07 -48.14 19.40
C THR A 533 -3.43 -47.98 20.86
N GLU A 534 -4.15 -48.95 21.42
CA GLU A 534 -4.55 -48.94 22.82
C GLU A 534 -3.37 -48.83 23.78
N ALA A 535 -2.29 -49.56 23.50
CA ALA A 535 -1.06 -49.52 24.27
C ALA A 535 -0.39 -48.13 24.20
N GLY A 536 -0.42 -47.49 23.03
CA GLY A 536 0.13 -46.15 22.83
C GLY A 536 -0.64 -45.06 23.59
N LEU A 537 -1.98 -45.13 23.58
CA LEU A 537 -2.83 -44.21 24.35
C LEU A 537 -2.60 -44.36 25.85
N THR A 538 -2.60 -45.61 26.34
CA THR A 538 -2.38 -45.94 27.76
C THR A 538 -1.02 -45.43 28.23
N ALA A 539 0.05 -45.75 27.50
CA ALA A 539 1.40 -45.30 27.83
C ALA A 539 1.52 -43.76 27.86
N ARG A 540 0.79 -43.07 26.97
CA ARG A 540 0.78 -41.59 26.92
C ARG A 540 0.09 -40.99 28.15
N CYS A 541 -1.09 -41.48 28.51
CA CYS A 541 -1.83 -41.05 29.71
C CYS A 541 -1.03 -41.30 30.99
N ASP A 542 -0.47 -42.51 31.13
CA ASP A 542 0.30 -42.89 32.31
C ASP A 542 1.57 -42.04 32.47
N ARG A 543 2.25 -41.75 31.36
CA ARG A 543 3.42 -40.86 31.36
C ARG A 543 3.05 -39.46 31.81
N ILE A 544 1.96 -38.88 31.30
CA ILE A 544 1.50 -37.54 31.69
C ILE A 544 1.20 -37.49 33.19
N ASN A 545 0.47 -38.49 33.72
CA ASN A 545 0.16 -38.56 35.14
C ASN A 545 1.40 -38.84 36.01
N SER A 546 2.37 -39.63 35.55
CA SER A 546 3.63 -39.84 36.27
C SER A 546 4.43 -38.54 36.40
N VAL A 547 4.54 -37.78 35.32
CA VAL A 547 5.24 -36.49 35.31
C VAL A 547 4.57 -35.49 36.28
N LEU A 548 3.23 -35.47 36.33
CA LEU A 548 2.50 -34.64 37.29
C LEU A 548 2.74 -35.08 38.74
N ARG A 549 2.77 -36.38 39.02
CA ARG A 549 3.02 -36.90 40.38
C ARG A 549 4.41 -36.57 40.89
N GLU A 550 5.40 -36.57 40.01
CA GLU A 550 6.79 -36.21 40.33
C GLU A 550 7.01 -34.70 40.46
N TYR A 551 6.04 -33.89 40.02
CA TYR A 551 6.13 -32.45 40.07
C TYR A 551 6.34 -31.92 41.49
N ARG A 552 7.34 -31.04 41.65
CA ARG A 552 7.60 -30.30 42.89
C ARG A 552 7.83 -28.83 42.57
N TYR A 553 7.03 -27.94 43.18
CA TYR A 553 7.23 -26.50 43.07
C TYR A 553 6.66 -25.77 44.29
N GLY A 554 7.47 -24.98 44.99
CA GLY A 554 6.97 -24.14 46.10
C GLY A 554 6.22 -24.88 47.21
N GLY A 555 6.52 -26.16 47.45
CA GLY A 555 5.80 -27.01 48.40
C GLY A 555 4.61 -27.79 47.81
N VAL A 556 4.18 -27.49 46.58
CA VAL A 556 3.20 -28.28 45.81
C VAL A 556 3.82 -29.63 45.43
N ALA A 557 3.12 -30.71 45.75
CA ALA A 557 3.50 -32.08 45.46
C ALA A 557 2.26 -32.98 45.27
N GLY A 558 2.43 -34.12 44.59
CA GLY A 558 1.36 -35.11 44.45
C GLY A 558 0.21 -34.67 43.54
N LEU A 559 0.51 -33.88 42.50
CA LEU A 559 -0.49 -33.49 41.50
C LEU A 559 -0.89 -34.69 40.65
N SER A 560 -2.14 -34.70 40.21
CA SER A 560 -2.68 -35.63 39.24
C SER A 560 -3.71 -34.94 38.36
N CYS A 561 -4.02 -35.54 37.22
CA CYS A 561 -5.18 -35.19 36.44
C CYS A 561 -6.03 -36.43 36.13
N SER A 562 -7.34 -36.20 36.04
CA SER A 562 -8.25 -37.13 35.39
C SER A 562 -8.23 -36.85 33.88
N ILE A 563 -8.36 -37.91 33.08
CA ILE A 563 -8.28 -37.83 31.62
C ILE A 563 -9.45 -38.59 31.00
N GLY A 564 -10.29 -37.90 30.23
CA GLY A 564 -11.25 -38.52 29.31
C GLY A 564 -10.58 -38.74 27.97
N VAL A 565 -10.60 -39.97 27.44
CA VAL A 565 -10.03 -40.30 26.14
C VAL A 565 -11.12 -40.83 25.23
N VAL A 566 -11.28 -40.25 24.05
CA VAL A 566 -12.20 -40.74 23.02
C VAL A 566 -11.40 -41.16 21.81
N VAL A 567 -11.63 -42.37 21.31
CA VAL A 567 -11.11 -42.83 20.02
C VAL A 567 -12.22 -42.78 19.00
N ASP A 568 -12.09 -41.90 18.01
CA ASP A 568 -13.05 -41.76 16.93
C ASP A 568 -12.51 -42.39 15.64
N ASN A 569 -13.29 -43.32 15.09
CA ASN A 569 -13.01 -43.97 13.81
C ASN A 569 -13.97 -43.42 12.74
N ASP A 570 -14.01 -42.09 12.62
CA ASP A 570 -14.84 -41.36 11.67
C ASP A 570 -16.37 -41.43 11.92
N CYS A 571 -16.77 -41.40 13.19
CA CYS A 571 -18.17 -41.51 13.60
C CYS A 571 -18.79 -40.16 13.98
N ILE A 572 -17.99 -39.18 14.40
CA ILE A 572 -18.46 -37.90 14.92
C ILE A 572 -18.16 -36.78 13.94
N SER A 573 -19.16 -35.99 13.55
CA SER A 573 -19.03 -34.90 12.58
C SER A 573 -18.97 -33.50 13.19
N THR A 574 -19.20 -33.36 14.50
CA THR A 574 -19.22 -32.07 15.20
C THR A 574 -18.24 -32.04 16.37
N PHE A 575 -17.68 -30.86 16.65
CA PHE A 575 -16.81 -30.67 17.80
C PHE A 575 -17.59 -30.87 19.12
N GLU A 576 -18.83 -30.41 19.16
CA GLU A 576 -19.67 -30.43 20.36
C GLU A 576 -19.95 -31.87 20.81
N ASP A 577 -20.29 -32.79 19.90
CA ASP A 577 -20.50 -34.20 20.25
C ASP A 577 -19.20 -34.88 20.70
N LEU A 578 -18.07 -34.52 20.08
CA LEU A 578 -16.75 -35.04 20.44
C LEU A 578 -16.30 -34.56 21.83
N TYR A 579 -16.55 -33.29 22.13
CA TYR A 579 -16.27 -32.68 23.44
C TYR A 579 -17.13 -33.31 24.53
N GLU A 580 -18.45 -33.46 24.29
CA GLU A 580 -19.35 -34.10 25.24
C GLU A 580 -18.89 -35.53 25.55
N LEU A 581 -18.59 -36.35 24.53
CA LEU A 581 -18.14 -37.72 24.77
C LEU A 581 -16.82 -37.78 25.57
N ALA A 582 -15.92 -36.81 25.36
CA ALA A 582 -14.68 -36.70 26.12
C ALA A 582 -14.90 -36.23 27.58
N ASP A 583 -15.86 -35.31 27.80
CA ASP A 583 -16.30 -34.90 29.14
C ASP A 583 -16.90 -36.07 29.92
N ASP A 584 -17.66 -36.92 29.25
CA ASP A 584 -18.30 -38.09 29.84
C ASP A 584 -17.29 -39.11 30.33
N ALA A 585 -16.29 -39.42 29.47
CA ALA A 585 -15.17 -40.25 29.86
C ALA A 585 -14.36 -39.62 31.01
N LEU A 586 -14.15 -38.30 30.98
CA LEU A 586 -13.44 -37.58 32.05
C LEU A 586 -14.20 -37.65 33.37
N TYR A 587 -15.51 -37.47 33.34
CA TYR A 587 -16.38 -37.58 34.50
C TYR A 587 -16.28 -38.97 35.12
N GLU A 588 -16.34 -40.03 34.31
CA GLU A 588 -16.17 -41.40 34.78
C GLU A 588 -14.79 -41.60 35.44
N ALA A 589 -13.72 -41.02 34.87
CA ALA A 589 -12.39 -41.07 35.48
C ALA A 589 -12.37 -40.42 36.87
N LYS A 590 -13.05 -39.27 37.04
CA LYS A 590 -13.21 -38.60 38.34
C LYS A 590 -14.03 -39.45 39.32
N ALA A 591 -15.15 -40.02 38.87
CA ALA A 591 -16.04 -40.85 39.70
C ALA A 591 -15.38 -42.14 40.18
N ARG A 592 -14.52 -42.76 39.36
CA ARG A 592 -13.76 -43.97 39.70
C ARG A 592 -12.59 -43.73 40.66
N GLY A 593 -12.42 -42.51 41.19
CA GLY A 593 -11.42 -42.18 42.21
C GLY A 593 -10.24 -41.37 41.71
N LYS A 594 -10.39 -40.60 40.61
CA LYS A 594 -9.42 -39.62 40.11
C LYS A 594 -8.06 -40.22 39.69
N ALA A 595 -7.13 -39.37 39.25
CA ALA A 595 -5.73 -39.70 38.92
C ALA A 595 -5.56 -40.83 37.89
N ARG A 596 -6.48 -40.91 36.93
CA ARG A 596 -6.55 -41.98 35.92
C ARG A 596 -7.11 -41.46 34.62
N PHE A 597 -7.04 -42.30 33.60
CA PHE A 597 -7.79 -42.09 32.38
C PHE A 597 -8.94 -43.08 32.26
N VAL A 598 -9.98 -42.68 31.53
CA VAL A 598 -11.03 -43.57 31.02
C VAL A 598 -11.08 -43.38 29.52
N ARG A 599 -11.21 -44.48 28.79
CA ARG A 599 -11.19 -44.48 27.33
C ARG A 599 -12.52 -44.98 26.81
N TRP A 600 -13.16 -44.18 25.97
CA TRP A 600 -14.34 -44.55 25.22
C TRP A 600 -14.02 -44.61 23.72
N HIS A 601 -14.85 -45.33 22.98
CA HIS A 601 -14.79 -45.39 21.53
C HIS A 601 -16.04 -44.72 20.99
N ALA A 602 -15.87 -43.79 20.06
CA ALA A 602 -16.99 -43.34 19.24
C ALA A 602 -17.42 -44.51 18.36
N LEU A 603 -18.72 -44.79 18.38
CA LEU A 603 -19.33 -45.80 17.54
C LEU A 603 -20.22 -45.09 16.51
N PRO A 604 -20.37 -45.65 15.30
CA PRO A 604 -21.35 -45.13 14.35
C PRO A 604 -22.72 -45.18 15.02
N ILE A 605 -23.37 -44.03 15.16
CA ILE A 605 -24.74 -43.98 15.70
C ILE A 605 -25.64 -44.54 14.61
N ASN A 606 -26.01 -45.82 14.73
CA ASN A 606 -27.11 -46.35 13.94
C ASN A 606 -28.38 -45.70 14.46
N HIS A 607 -28.90 -44.68 13.77
CA HIS A 607 -30.16 -44.04 14.11
C HIS A 607 -31.26 -45.10 14.22
N PRO A 608 -31.66 -45.51 15.43
CA PRO A 608 -32.62 -46.58 15.57
C PRO A 608 -33.97 -46.07 15.08
N GLU A 609 -34.71 -46.89 14.33
CA GLU A 609 -36.05 -46.54 13.84
C GLU A 609 -37.06 -46.34 14.99
N LYS A 610 -36.69 -46.72 16.22
CA LYS A 610 -37.51 -46.70 17.43
C LYS A 610 -36.75 -46.10 18.60
N ASP A 611 -37.49 -45.51 19.53
CA ASP A 611 -36.98 -45.12 20.84
C ASP A 611 -36.35 -46.32 21.57
N MET A 612 -35.35 -46.07 22.40
CA MET A 612 -34.54 -47.11 23.04
C MET A 612 -34.87 -47.30 24.51
N ILE A 613 -34.87 -48.57 24.92
CA ILE A 613 -34.84 -49.00 26.31
C ILE A 613 -33.51 -49.70 26.56
N ILE A 614 -32.72 -49.17 27.50
CA ILE A 614 -31.48 -49.82 27.95
C ILE A 614 -31.81 -50.68 29.17
N ILE A 615 -31.45 -51.96 29.11
CA ILE A 615 -31.59 -52.92 30.20
C ILE A 615 -30.20 -53.30 30.70
N VAL A 616 -29.88 -52.93 31.94
CA VAL A 616 -28.63 -53.25 32.60
C VAL A 616 -28.85 -54.36 33.61
N SER A 617 -28.71 -55.61 33.17
CA SER A 617 -28.96 -56.77 34.04
C SER A 617 -28.32 -58.03 33.48
N SER A 618 -27.82 -58.89 34.36
CA SER A 618 -27.44 -60.28 34.03
C SER A 618 -28.59 -61.27 34.17
N ASN A 619 -29.79 -60.82 34.56
CA ASN A 619 -30.95 -61.67 34.85
C ASN A 619 -31.91 -61.75 33.65
N GLU A 620 -31.92 -62.91 32.99
CA GLU A 620 -32.77 -63.17 31.83
C GLU A 620 -34.28 -63.05 32.10
N LYS A 621 -34.72 -63.35 33.32
CA LYS A 621 -36.15 -63.16 33.68
C LYS A 621 -36.51 -61.68 33.78
N PHE A 622 -35.61 -60.86 34.30
CA PHE A 622 -35.80 -59.42 34.39
C PHE A 622 -35.85 -58.81 32.99
N LYS A 623 -34.91 -59.14 32.11
CA LYS A 623 -34.90 -58.70 30.71
C LYS A 623 -36.19 -59.05 29.97
N ALA A 624 -36.65 -60.30 30.12
CA ALA A 624 -37.90 -60.77 29.52
C ALA A 624 -39.13 -59.99 30.04
N SER A 625 -39.15 -59.63 31.32
CA SER A 625 -40.27 -58.87 31.92
C SER A 625 -40.39 -57.46 31.31
N ILE A 626 -39.26 -56.77 31.08
CA ILE A 626 -39.23 -55.45 30.45
C ILE A 626 -39.73 -55.55 29.01
N ARG A 627 -39.21 -56.51 28.24
CA ARG A 627 -39.63 -56.73 26.84
C ARG A 627 -41.12 -57.06 26.73
N SER A 628 -41.65 -57.87 27.65
CA SER A 628 -43.08 -58.20 27.67
C SER A 628 -43.97 -57.00 27.99
N LYS A 629 -43.50 -56.05 28.81
CA LYS A 629 -44.26 -54.86 29.22
C LYS A 629 -44.31 -53.80 28.12
N TYR A 630 -43.19 -53.54 27.46
CA TYR A 630 -43.06 -52.44 26.49
C TYR A 630 -43.16 -52.90 25.02
N GLY A 631 -43.22 -54.22 24.77
CA GLY A 631 -43.49 -54.80 23.45
C GLY A 631 -42.50 -54.35 22.37
N ASP A 632 -42.91 -54.40 21.10
CA ASP A 632 -42.06 -54.02 19.97
C ASP A 632 -42.02 -52.50 19.71
N GLU A 633 -42.55 -51.66 20.61
CA GLU A 633 -42.54 -50.20 20.46
C GLU A 633 -41.14 -49.60 20.58
N TYR A 634 -40.25 -50.27 21.33
CA TYR A 634 -38.89 -49.81 21.61
C TYR A 634 -37.83 -50.77 21.06
N ALA A 635 -36.66 -50.24 20.75
CA ALA A 635 -35.45 -51.03 20.57
C ALA A 635 -34.83 -51.35 21.94
N TYR A 636 -34.43 -52.60 22.16
CA TYR A 636 -33.86 -53.05 23.44
C TYR A 636 -32.34 -53.22 23.32
N TYR A 637 -31.60 -52.52 24.18
CA TYR A 637 -30.15 -52.66 24.30
C TYR A 637 -29.79 -53.26 25.66
N GLU A 638 -29.16 -54.42 25.65
CA GLU A 638 -28.80 -55.15 26.86
C GLU A 638 -27.31 -55.00 27.17
N LEU A 639 -27.01 -54.41 28.32
CA LEU A 639 -25.64 -54.07 28.70
C LEU A 639 -25.30 -54.72 30.04
N ASN A 640 -24.07 -55.24 30.14
CA ASN A 640 -23.64 -56.04 31.28
C ASN A 640 -22.52 -55.39 32.10
N THR A 641 -22.01 -54.21 31.70
CA THR A 641 -20.94 -53.50 32.42
C THR A 641 -21.23 -52.00 32.53
N ALA A 642 -20.78 -51.38 33.62
CA ALA A 642 -20.95 -49.94 33.86
C ALA A 642 -20.36 -49.07 32.74
N GLU A 643 -19.17 -49.45 32.26
CA GLU A 643 -18.41 -48.74 31.23
C GLU A 643 -19.17 -48.69 29.90
N THR A 644 -19.72 -49.83 29.47
CA THR A 644 -20.55 -49.89 28.27
C THR A 644 -21.85 -49.11 28.43
N VAL A 645 -22.43 -49.04 29.64
CA VAL A 645 -23.70 -48.35 29.87
C VAL A 645 -23.57 -46.84 29.72
N LEU A 646 -22.55 -46.24 30.33
CA LEU A 646 -22.35 -44.79 30.27
C LEU A 646 -22.05 -44.32 28.84
N ASN A 647 -21.19 -45.07 28.12
CA ASN A 647 -20.87 -44.79 26.72
C ASN A 647 -22.11 -44.84 25.84
N GLU A 648 -22.90 -45.92 25.92
CA GLU A 648 -24.11 -46.10 25.10
C GLU A 648 -25.22 -45.09 25.44
N ILE A 649 -25.41 -44.73 26.73
CA ILE A 649 -26.37 -43.69 27.12
C ILE A 649 -25.98 -42.33 26.54
N SER A 650 -24.69 -42.00 26.54
CA SER A 650 -24.18 -40.77 25.96
C SER A 650 -24.37 -40.73 24.44
N LEU A 651 -23.92 -41.78 23.75
CA LEU A 651 -24.00 -41.91 22.29
C LEU A 651 -25.46 -41.84 21.79
N TYR A 652 -26.38 -42.54 22.45
CA TYR A 652 -27.78 -42.64 22.02
C TYR A 652 -28.74 -41.72 22.80
N LYS A 653 -28.22 -40.67 23.46
CA LYS A 653 -28.95 -39.76 24.36
C LYS A 653 -30.32 -39.27 23.85
N GLN A 654 -30.47 -39.07 22.54
CA GLN A 654 -31.72 -38.61 21.93
C GLN A 654 -32.80 -39.70 21.85
N TYR A 655 -32.38 -40.96 21.72
CA TYR A 655 -33.22 -42.14 21.52
C TYR A 655 -33.54 -42.86 22.82
N VAL A 656 -32.65 -42.80 23.82
CA VAL A 656 -32.89 -43.46 25.11
C VAL A 656 -34.04 -42.77 25.84
N LYS A 657 -35.14 -43.50 26.08
CA LYS A 657 -36.29 -43.00 26.87
C LYS A 657 -36.34 -43.62 28.25
N LYS A 658 -35.89 -44.87 28.39
CA LYS A 658 -35.96 -45.59 29.66
C LYS A 658 -34.70 -46.40 29.91
N VAL A 659 -34.26 -46.40 31.15
CA VAL A 659 -33.14 -47.23 31.63
C VAL A 659 -33.65 -48.09 32.79
N PHE A 660 -33.59 -49.40 32.63
CA PHE A 660 -33.93 -50.38 33.66
C PHE A 660 -32.67 -51.10 34.12
N PHE A 661 -32.55 -51.31 35.42
CA PHE A 661 -31.48 -52.13 35.99
C PHE A 661 -32.00 -52.95 37.16
N ASP A 662 -31.48 -54.16 37.34
CA ASP A 662 -31.82 -55.00 38.49
C ASP A 662 -30.69 -55.00 39.54
N PHE A 663 -31.08 -55.15 40.81
CA PHE A 663 -30.21 -55.07 41.99
C PHE A 663 -29.19 -56.22 42.12
N SER A 664 -28.91 -56.95 41.03
CA SER A 664 -28.04 -58.13 41.00
C SER A 664 -26.56 -57.80 40.74
N MET A 665 -26.21 -56.53 40.52
CA MET A 665 -24.83 -56.09 40.25
C MET A 665 -24.18 -55.38 41.46
N PRO A 666 -22.94 -55.73 41.86
CA PRO A 666 -22.30 -55.18 43.07
C PRO A 666 -21.90 -53.69 42.98
N ASP A 667 -22.50 -52.89 43.88
CA ASP A 667 -22.08 -51.67 44.62
C ASP A 667 -21.25 -50.51 44.02
N ILE A 668 -20.96 -50.48 42.71
CA ILE A 668 -20.35 -49.28 42.07
C ILE A 668 -21.12 -48.86 40.81
N THR A 669 -21.77 -49.79 40.13
CA THR A 669 -22.45 -49.55 38.84
C THR A 669 -23.71 -48.71 38.96
N GLU A 670 -24.62 -49.04 39.89
CA GLU A 670 -25.91 -48.33 40.04
C GLU A 670 -25.72 -46.87 40.44
N LYS A 671 -24.89 -46.61 41.45
CA LYS A 671 -24.67 -45.27 41.97
C LYS A 671 -24.05 -44.36 40.92
N ILE A 672 -23.07 -44.85 40.17
CA ILE A 672 -22.42 -44.08 39.10
C ILE A 672 -23.40 -43.77 37.96
N ILE A 673 -24.16 -44.75 37.48
CA ILE A 673 -25.14 -44.53 36.40
C ILE A 673 -26.23 -43.55 36.85
N MET A 674 -26.76 -43.71 38.07
CA MET A 674 -27.77 -42.80 38.63
C MET A 674 -27.25 -41.39 38.86
N GLU A 675 -26.05 -41.24 39.42
CA GLU A 675 -25.41 -39.92 39.60
C GLU A 675 -25.09 -39.28 38.24
N TYR A 676 -24.63 -40.06 37.25
CA TYR A 676 -24.34 -39.61 35.90
C TYR A 676 -25.59 -39.08 35.18
N ILE A 677 -26.69 -39.86 35.17
CA ILE A 677 -27.94 -39.44 34.54
C ILE A 677 -28.53 -38.21 35.25
N LYS A 678 -28.54 -38.20 36.60
CA LYS A 678 -29.15 -37.11 37.38
C LYS A 678 -28.33 -35.82 37.39
N SER A 679 -27.01 -35.91 37.26
CA SER A 679 -26.13 -34.73 37.29
C SER A 679 -26.17 -33.91 36.00
N ARG A 680 -26.84 -34.40 34.95
CA ARG A 680 -26.82 -33.78 33.62
C ARG A 680 -28.20 -33.46 33.08
N PRO A 681 -28.48 -32.18 32.75
CA PRO A 681 -29.78 -31.76 32.24
C PRO A 681 -30.24 -32.48 30.96
N MET A 682 -29.30 -32.88 30.10
CA MET A 682 -29.59 -33.54 28.81
C MET A 682 -30.30 -34.89 28.97
N PHE A 683 -30.14 -35.55 30.12
CA PHE A 683 -30.77 -36.84 30.40
C PHE A 683 -32.05 -36.71 31.24
N ALA A 684 -32.55 -35.50 31.48
CA ALA A 684 -33.73 -35.28 32.33
C ALA A 684 -35.01 -35.95 31.81
N SER A 685 -35.08 -36.26 30.52
CA SER A 685 -36.19 -36.98 29.87
C SER A 685 -36.11 -38.50 30.04
N ILE A 686 -34.98 -39.04 30.52
CA ILE A 686 -34.77 -40.48 30.70
C ILE A 686 -35.46 -40.94 31.99
N SER A 687 -36.40 -41.87 31.85
CA SER A 687 -37.07 -42.50 32.99
C SER A 687 -36.24 -43.67 33.53
N ILE A 688 -35.92 -43.66 34.83
CA ILE A 688 -35.13 -44.71 35.48
C ILE A 688 -36.04 -45.58 36.35
N ASN A 689 -35.99 -46.90 36.17
CA ASN A 689 -36.68 -47.90 37.02
C ASN A 689 -38.14 -47.55 37.35
N GLU A 690 -38.95 -47.24 36.34
CA GLU A 690 -40.40 -47.13 36.52
C GLU A 690 -40.95 -48.43 37.10
N LYS A 691 -41.88 -48.33 38.07
CA LYS A 691 -42.47 -49.50 38.73
C LYS A 691 -42.95 -50.52 37.70
N ILE A 692 -42.43 -51.73 37.80
CA ILE A 692 -42.94 -52.92 37.13
C ILE A 692 -43.84 -53.55 38.18
N ASP A 693 -45.16 -53.41 38.03
CA ASP A 693 -46.08 -54.14 38.89
C ASP A 693 -45.87 -55.64 38.62
N GLU A 694 -45.64 -56.40 39.69
CA GLU A 694 -45.24 -57.83 39.69
C GLU A 694 -46.17 -58.76 38.90
#